data_AF-A0A7Y4VLT5-F1
#
_entry.id   AF-A0A7Y4VLT5-F1
#
_cell.length_a   1.000
_cell.length_b   1.000
_cell.length_c   1.000
_cell.angle_alpha   90.00
_cell.angle_beta   90.00
_cell.angle_gamma   90.00
#
_symmetry.space_group_name_H-M   'P 1'
#
loop_
_entity.id
_entity.type
_entity.pdbx_description
1 polymer ?
#
loop_
_entity_poly.entity_id
_entity_poly.type
_entity_poly.pdbx_seq_one_letter_code
_entity_poly.pdbx_strand_id
1 'polypeptide(L)'
;MSNLLNNQIGQALTNVSNALEQQELTEFNTLRVAKLSLYHAHSITSKSAGELTEHLAQSQKAAVQSRIASLGVNATANIAVAAKAAVMDASTTTSNAAAAAASVQKAATALTGLAGNIATTLAVANTLDKGSKIQSLVEKATKATNDAAKMAEEASLIALNLTIEASQSRAASVVTQADDVKSKMSTLQKALSDTFGKQMELITKDEAASSSAIAEETQQAGIYKTARAEEQALRLSASFINQYINNNLAITIHEFGKQDDAALSGDTFTLSFSPLKETEAGIKKISEHRIIIVKADDAVAFNIESAKGTSARNYSHPYAINGVQQQSYFLANVSGEINDDNDKSLLLALRVPHKPILAVDYTGQPVVRGTPYKFFVYAVYTTEYQNEYNDTNGYLTLPSETFTLRTPLPVVSGTDVALAFYQKKGADAMRMIFRIPSKVMELSNGTDLNELMEFRTLIFNQLDQMAFARNKTIDQQANQVFQADDDFRLKEETYLQAKAAYDVGISQESPKYVIDQLKMELDIAKAQYQAAKANYNNQEIIFDRWNQSKISDFTFDVDIAQGIPASNYAVATLVPHLPEVLTRTAFQLSEQVDSFNESIENSKNRQAKLQKEYAQLEKDIEESAKRENPLPAKIQGIQDEIKKLILQLEATLHEKISIKTEEDAEAFKNHLNSEQQAQMSLLDKIIANFQQLKELESKELDLSKNINDWRSKQKKISTEIVLLTAELGMLQDELNMLSTEKAAFDTLSNQFSDSDHAGYSYYEVVNEDGDFTDNFGEPLVTGNTYCAAVLSVIKSTEPDAAPLFQSTLSDFSGATAFQLTQI
;
A
#
# COMPACT_ATOMS: atom_id res chain seq x y z
N MET A 1 29.39 71.71 -12.84
CA MET A 1 28.03 71.47 -12.30
C MET A 1 27.46 70.15 -12.82
N SER A 2 27.53 69.87 -14.14
CA SER A 2 27.12 68.59 -14.75
C SER A 2 27.73 67.34 -14.08
N ASN A 3 29.05 67.29 -13.89
CA ASN A 3 29.73 66.13 -13.25
C ASN A 3 29.33 65.89 -11.78
N LEU A 4 29.01 66.94 -11.02
CA LEU A 4 28.58 66.80 -9.63
C LEU A 4 27.16 66.25 -9.55
N LEU A 5 26.27 66.73 -10.43
CA LEU A 5 24.90 66.25 -10.53
C LEU A 5 24.84 64.80 -11.03
N ASN A 6 25.65 64.44 -12.04
CA ASN A 6 25.75 63.08 -12.55
C ASN A 6 26.29 62.10 -11.50
N ASN A 7 27.28 62.50 -10.70
CA ASN A 7 27.79 61.67 -9.60
C ASN A 7 26.76 61.51 -8.46
N GLN A 8 26.02 62.57 -8.12
CA GLN A 8 24.98 62.50 -7.08
C GLN A 8 23.78 61.67 -7.51
N ILE A 9 23.33 61.80 -8.76
CA ILE A 9 22.27 60.99 -9.35
C ILE A 9 22.73 59.53 -9.46
N GLY A 10 23.95 59.28 -9.96
CA GLY A 10 24.50 57.93 -10.05
C GLY A 10 24.61 57.22 -8.70
N GLN A 11 25.06 57.92 -7.65
CA GLN A 11 25.09 57.38 -6.29
C GLN A 11 23.68 57.11 -5.74
N ALA A 12 22.72 58.01 -5.95
CA ALA A 12 21.35 57.81 -5.51
C ALA A 12 20.70 56.60 -6.20
N LEU A 13 20.92 56.43 -7.51
CA LEU A 13 20.41 55.31 -8.28
C LEU A 13 21.08 53.98 -7.89
N THR A 14 22.37 54.00 -7.59
CA THR A 14 23.10 52.83 -7.06
C THR A 14 22.53 52.41 -5.70
N ASN A 15 22.23 53.37 -4.82
CA ASN A 15 21.63 53.07 -3.51
C ASN A 15 20.21 52.48 -3.66
N VAL A 16 19.41 52.99 -4.60
CA VAL A 16 18.08 52.44 -4.90
C VAL A 16 18.18 51.02 -5.46
N SER A 17 19.10 50.77 -6.38
CA SER A 17 19.36 49.44 -6.95
C SER A 17 19.81 48.45 -5.86
N ASN A 18 20.75 48.83 -5.00
CA ASN A 18 21.19 47.98 -3.89
C ASN A 18 20.07 47.69 -2.87
N ALA A 19 19.23 48.69 -2.57
CA ALA A 19 18.08 48.49 -1.68
C ALA A 19 17.05 47.54 -2.29
N LEU A 20 16.81 47.64 -3.61
CA LEU A 20 15.92 46.76 -4.33
C LEU A 20 16.44 45.33 -4.37
N GLU A 21 17.73 45.12 -4.65
CA GLU A 21 18.36 43.79 -4.61
C GLU A 21 18.27 43.13 -3.22
N GLN A 22 18.49 43.90 -2.14
CA GLN A 22 18.32 43.39 -0.78
C GLN A 22 16.86 43.01 -0.48
N GLN A 23 15.91 43.78 -1.01
CA GLN A 23 14.49 43.49 -0.87
C GLN A 23 14.09 42.26 -1.70
N GLU A 24 14.59 42.12 -2.93
CA GLU A 24 14.39 40.93 -3.76
C GLU A 24 14.94 39.67 -3.09
N LEU A 25 16.15 39.72 -2.50
CA LEU A 25 16.70 38.59 -1.75
C LEU A 25 15.84 38.25 -0.52
N THR A 26 15.30 39.27 0.16
CA THR A 26 14.41 39.07 1.31
C THR A 26 13.12 38.39 0.87
N GLU A 27 12.46 38.90 -0.17
CA GLU A 27 11.21 38.32 -0.67
C GLU A 27 11.40 36.97 -1.35
N PHE A 28 12.52 36.73 -2.01
CA PHE A 28 12.88 35.40 -2.51
C PHE A 28 12.94 34.38 -1.36
N ASN A 29 13.57 34.76 -0.23
CA ASN A 29 13.59 33.92 0.96
C ASN A 29 12.20 33.76 1.58
N THR A 30 11.40 34.82 1.66
CA THR A 30 10.00 34.77 2.12
C THR A 30 9.17 33.81 1.26
N LEU A 31 9.27 33.92 -0.07
CA LEU A 31 8.60 33.06 -1.02
C LEU A 31 9.02 31.61 -0.85
N ARG A 32 10.33 31.34 -0.70
CA ARG A 32 10.85 29.99 -0.47
C ARG A 32 10.31 29.39 0.83
N VAL A 33 10.28 30.15 1.91
CA VAL A 33 9.70 29.71 3.20
C VAL A 33 8.20 29.47 3.06
N ALA A 34 7.45 30.37 2.42
CA ALA A 34 6.02 30.22 2.19
C ALA A 34 5.70 28.97 1.35
N LYS A 35 6.53 28.70 0.33
CA LYS A 35 6.42 27.51 -0.52
C LYS A 35 6.65 26.22 0.28
N LEU A 36 7.68 26.20 1.14
CA LEU A 36 7.97 25.05 2.02
C LEU A 36 6.87 24.86 3.08
N SER A 37 6.35 25.93 3.67
CA SER A 37 5.23 25.87 4.62
C SER A 37 3.97 25.31 3.96
N LEU A 38 3.66 25.74 2.73
CA LEU A 38 2.55 25.19 1.94
C LEU A 38 2.74 23.69 1.66
N TYR A 39 3.97 23.28 1.32
CA TYR A 39 4.30 21.86 1.13
C TYR A 39 4.00 21.03 2.40
N HIS A 40 4.44 21.51 3.57
CA HIS A 40 4.17 20.82 4.83
C HIS A 40 2.68 20.84 5.20
N ALA A 41 1.95 21.90 4.92
CA ALA A 41 0.50 21.92 5.16
C ALA A 41 -0.23 20.91 4.26
N HIS A 42 0.16 20.86 2.98
CA HIS A 42 -0.40 19.90 2.01
C HIS A 42 -0.14 18.43 2.39
N SER A 43 1.04 18.16 2.95
CA SER A 43 1.39 16.86 3.54
C SER A 43 0.40 16.44 4.62
N ILE A 44 0.13 17.33 5.58
CA ILE A 44 -0.78 17.06 6.71
C ILE A 44 -2.21 16.84 6.18
N THR A 45 -2.66 17.61 5.19
CA THR A 45 -3.96 17.39 4.54
C THR A 45 -4.04 16.01 3.88
N SER A 46 -2.98 15.62 3.16
CA SER A 46 -2.94 14.33 2.47
C SER A 46 -2.97 13.16 3.45
N LYS A 47 -2.20 13.25 4.55
CA LYS A 47 -2.17 12.26 5.62
C LYS A 47 -3.56 12.10 6.26
N SER A 48 -4.15 13.21 6.72
CA SER A 48 -5.46 13.18 7.40
C SER A 48 -6.59 12.68 6.49
N ALA A 49 -6.55 12.99 5.19
CA ALA A 49 -7.49 12.43 4.21
C ALA A 49 -7.29 10.91 4.00
N GLY A 50 -6.04 10.44 4.02
CA GLY A 50 -5.68 9.03 3.95
C GLY A 50 -6.22 8.23 5.14
N GLU A 51 -5.92 8.69 6.35
CA GLU A 51 -6.40 8.08 7.62
C GLU A 51 -7.94 8.02 7.66
N LEU A 52 -8.61 9.11 7.27
CA LEU A 52 -10.07 9.16 7.19
C LEU A 52 -10.64 8.12 6.21
N THR A 53 -10.02 7.99 5.04
CA THR A 53 -10.44 7.02 4.02
C THR A 53 -10.27 5.58 4.51
N GLU A 54 -9.16 5.29 5.19
CA GLU A 54 -8.90 3.98 5.77
C GLU A 54 -9.94 3.62 6.84
N HIS A 55 -10.16 4.50 7.82
CA HIS A 55 -11.14 4.24 8.89
C HIS A 55 -12.58 4.17 8.36
N LEU A 56 -12.93 4.91 7.30
CA LEU A 56 -14.20 4.73 6.58
C LEU A 56 -14.34 3.31 6.02
N ALA A 57 -13.31 2.78 5.35
CA ALA A 57 -13.32 1.43 4.80
C ALA A 57 -13.39 0.36 5.91
N GLN A 58 -12.62 0.53 6.99
CA GLN A 58 -12.65 -0.37 8.16
C GLN A 58 -14.01 -0.35 8.86
N SER A 59 -14.63 0.83 9.00
CA SER A 59 -15.97 1.00 9.56
C SER A 59 -17.04 0.29 8.73
N GLN A 60 -17.01 0.39 7.40
CA GLN A 60 -17.92 -0.34 6.52
C GLN A 60 -17.81 -1.86 6.71
N LYS A 61 -16.57 -2.38 6.78
CA LYS A 61 -16.31 -3.81 7.05
C LYS A 61 -16.87 -4.22 8.42
N ALA A 62 -16.60 -3.44 9.47
CA ALA A 62 -17.10 -3.69 10.82
C ALA A 62 -18.65 -3.64 10.89
N ALA A 63 -19.29 -2.72 10.17
CA ALA A 63 -20.75 -2.60 10.10
C ALA A 63 -21.39 -3.86 9.49
N VAL A 64 -20.83 -4.36 8.38
CA VAL A 64 -21.31 -5.60 7.74
C VAL A 64 -21.15 -6.79 8.68
N GLN A 65 -19.99 -6.93 9.32
CA GLN A 65 -19.73 -8.01 10.27
C GLN A 65 -20.68 -7.95 11.48
N SER A 66 -20.92 -6.76 12.05
CA SER A 66 -21.86 -6.57 13.16
C SER A 66 -23.29 -6.96 12.76
N ARG A 67 -23.72 -6.60 11.54
CA ARG A 67 -25.03 -7.02 10.99
C ARG A 67 -25.15 -8.53 10.86
N ILE A 68 -24.12 -9.21 10.35
CA ILE A 68 -24.09 -10.68 10.24
C ILE A 68 -24.17 -11.32 11.63
N ALA A 69 -23.42 -10.82 12.61
CA ALA A 69 -23.46 -11.34 13.97
C ALA A 69 -24.84 -11.17 14.62
N SER A 70 -25.53 -10.05 14.40
CA SER A 70 -26.91 -9.83 14.85
C SER A 70 -27.89 -10.86 14.28
N LEU A 71 -27.78 -11.17 12.98
CA LEU A 71 -28.56 -12.25 12.35
C LEU A 71 -28.22 -13.62 12.98
N GLY A 72 -26.95 -13.88 13.27
CA GLY A 72 -26.50 -15.07 13.98
C GLY A 72 -27.10 -15.21 15.38
N VAL A 73 -27.18 -14.11 16.15
CA VAL A 73 -27.81 -14.10 17.47
C VAL A 73 -29.30 -14.43 17.37
N ASN A 74 -30.00 -13.87 16.39
CA ASN A 74 -31.41 -14.19 16.16
C ASN A 74 -31.63 -15.66 15.78
N ALA A 75 -30.78 -16.20 14.89
CA ALA A 75 -30.84 -17.60 14.49
C ALA A 75 -30.58 -18.54 15.68
N THR A 76 -29.55 -18.27 16.47
CA THR A 76 -29.20 -19.08 17.65
C THR A 76 -30.24 -18.96 18.77
N ALA A 77 -30.89 -17.81 18.92
CA ALA A 77 -32.04 -17.65 19.81
C ALA A 77 -33.23 -18.53 19.38
N ASN A 78 -33.53 -18.58 18.08
CA ASN A 78 -34.57 -19.46 17.54
C ASN A 78 -34.24 -20.95 17.75
N ILE A 79 -32.97 -21.34 17.55
CA ILE A 79 -32.50 -22.71 17.84
C ILE A 79 -32.67 -23.03 19.33
N ALA A 80 -32.32 -22.11 20.24
CA ALA A 80 -32.51 -22.31 21.68
C ALA A 80 -33.99 -22.47 22.07
N VAL A 81 -34.91 -21.72 21.43
CA VAL A 81 -36.35 -21.88 21.61
C VAL A 81 -36.82 -23.25 21.10
N ALA A 82 -36.40 -23.64 19.90
CA ALA A 82 -36.74 -24.95 19.33
C ALA A 82 -36.22 -26.12 20.18
N ALA A 83 -34.99 -26.01 20.70
CA ALA A 83 -34.41 -27.00 21.59
C ALA A 83 -35.20 -27.14 22.90
N LYS A 84 -35.65 -26.02 23.48
CA LYS A 84 -36.48 -26.00 24.69
C LYS A 84 -37.86 -26.63 24.44
N ALA A 85 -38.47 -26.37 23.29
CA ALA A 85 -39.70 -27.02 22.87
C ALA A 85 -39.52 -28.56 22.75
N ALA A 86 -38.45 -29.01 22.08
CA ALA A 86 -38.15 -30.43 21.95
C ALA A 86 -37.93 -31.14 23.31
N VAL A 87 -37.31 -30.47 24.29
CA VAL A 87 -37.21 -30.99 25.67
C VAL A 87 -38.57 -31.11 26.33
N MET A 88 -39.44 -30.11 26.20
CA MET A 88 -40.80 -30.16 26.76
C MET A 88 -41.63 -31.29 26.13
N ASP A 89 -41.52 -31.48 24.81
CA ASP A 89 -42.22 -32.56 24.10
C ASP A 89 -41.70 -33.95 24.52
N ALA A 90 -40.39 -34.10 24.71
CA ALA A 90 -39.78 -35.33 25.22
C ALA A 90 -40.23 -35.63 26.66
N SER A 91 -40.27 -34.60 27.52
CA SER A 91 -40.78 -34.72 28.90
C SER A 91 -42.26 -35.10 28.92
N THR A 92 -43.07 -34.49 28.07
CA THR A 92 -44.51 -34.80 27.95
C THR A 92 -44.73 -36.22 27.45
N THR A 93 -43.97 -36.64 26.43
CA THR A 93 -43.97 -38.02 25.91
C THR A 93 -43.60 -39.01 27.00
N THR A 94 -42.55 -38.73 27.78
CA THR A 94 -42.11 -39.58 28.90
C THR A 94 -43.20 -39.70 29.96
N SER A 95 -43.85 -38.59 30.33
CA SER A 95 -44.96 -38.58 31.29
C SER A 95 -46.16 -39.39 30.80
N ASN A 96 -46.53 -39.24 29.53
CA ASN A 96 -47.64 -39.99 28.93
C ASN A 96 -47.33 -41.48 28.81
N ALA A 97 -46.11 -41.85 28.42
CA ALA A 97 -45.64 -43.23 28.36
C ALA A 97 -45.65 -43.88 29.76
N ALA A 98 -45.19 -43.17 30.79
CA ALA A 98 -45.23 -43.64 32.17
C ALA A 98 -46.67 -43.85 32.67
N ALA A 99 -47.60 -42.93 32.35
CA ALA A 99 -49.01 -43.06 32.70
C ALA A 99 -49.69 -44.25 31.98
N ALA A 100 -49.34 -44.47 30.71
CA ALA A 100 -49.80 -45.63 29.94
C ALA A 100 -49.25 -46.94 30.53
N ALA A 101 -47.95 -47.00 30.83
CA ALA A 101 -47.32 -48.15 31.47
C ALA A 101 -47.99 -48.50 32.81
N ALA A 102 -48.25 -47.51 33.66
CA ALA A 102 -48.95 -47.70 34.92
C ALA A 102 -50.39 -48.24 34.74
N SER A 103 -51.07 -47.79 33.68
CA SER A 103 -52.43 -48.26 33.35
C SER A 103 -52.42 -49.71 32.84
N VAL A 104 -51.46 -50.05 31.96
CA VAL A 104 -51.24 -51.42 31.47
C VAL A 104 -50.88 -52.36 32.63
N GLN A 105 -50.02 -51.93 33.55
CA GLN A 105 -49.63 -52.73 34.70
C GLN A 105 -50.81 -52.99 35.66
N LYS A 106 -51.68 -52.00 35.88
CA LYS A 106 -52.95 -52.19 36.64
C LYS A 106 -53.85 -53.22 35.95
N ALA A 107 -54.00 -53.13 34.63
CA ALA A 107 -54.80 -54.08 33.85
C ALA A 107 -54.20 -55.50 33.88
N ALA A 108 -52.88 -55.61 33.73
CA ALA A 108 -52.14 -56.87 33.83
C ALA A 108 -52.37 -57.51 35.21
N THR A 109 -52.20 -56.76 36.30
CA THR A 109 -52.43 -57.24 37.68
C THR A 109 -53.86 -57.76 37.87
N ALA A 110 -54.86 -57.05 37.33
CA ALA A 110 -56.25 -57.48 37.38
C ALA A 110 -56.49 -58.78 36.58
N LEU A 111 -55.88 -58.90 35.39
CA LEU A 111 -55.94 -60.11 34.56
C LEU A 111 -55.27 -61.30 35.24
N THR A 112 -54.11 -61.11 35.88
CA THR A 112 -53.42 -62.16 36.65
C THR A 112 -54.27 -62.61 37.84
N GLY A 113 -54.91 -61.68 38.55
CA GLY A 113 -55.86 -62.01 39.63
C GLY A 113 -57.07 -62.80 39.12
N LEU A 114 -57.64 -62.41 37.97
CA LEU A 114 -58.73 -63.15 37.33
C LEU A 114 -58.29 -64.55 36.88
N ALA A 115 -57.11 -64.67 36.28
CA ALA A 115 -56.54 -65.95 35.88
C ALA A 115 -56.36 -66.88 37.09
N GLY A 116 -55.90 -66.36 38.23
CA GLY A 116 -55.82 -67.10 39.50
C GLY A 116 -57.18 -67.61 39.97
N ASN A 117 -58.22 -66.76 39.94
CA ASN A 117 -59.58 -67.16 40.31
C ASN A 117 -60.16 -68.23 39.35
N ILE A 118 -59.92 -68.11 38.05
CA ILE A 118 -60.36 -69.08 37.04
C ILE A 118 -59.60 -70.40 37.21
N ALA A 119 -58.29 -70.37 37.46
CA ALA A 119 -57.50 -71.58 37.72
C ALA A 119 -57.99 -72.32 38.97
N THR A 120 -58.35 -71.58 40.03
CA THR A 120 -58.97 -72.14 41.23
C THR A 120 -60.32 -72.78 40.91
N THR A 121 -61.15 -72.11 40.09
CA THR A 121 -62.43 -72.65 39.60
C THR A 121 -62.24 -73.90 38.73
N LEU A 122 -61.19 -73.95 37.91
CA LEU A 122 -60.81 -75.11 37.10
C LEU A 122 -60.42 -76.28 37.97
N ALA A 123 -59.61 -76.05 39.01
CA ALA A 123 -59.23 -77.07 39.98
C ALA A 123 -60.46 -77.69 40.65
N VAL A 124 -61.42 -76.85 41.06
CA VAL A 124 -62.70 -77.29 41.63
C VAL A 124 -63.55 -78.07 40.61
N ALA A 125 -63.68 -77.58 39.37
CA ALA A 125 -64.43 -78.25 38.31
C ALA A 125 -63.82 -79.62 37.95
N ASN A 126 -62.49 -79.71 37.88
CA ASN A 126 -61.76 -80.96 37.62
C ASN A 126 -61.96 -82.01 38.71
N THR A 127 -62.17 -81.60 39.97
CA THR A 127 -62.49 -82.51 41.08
C THR A 127 -63.94 -82.94 41.16
N LEU A 128 -64.89 -82.11 40.68
CA LEU A 128 -66.32 -82.36 40.85
C LEU A 128 -66.98 -83.04 39.64
N ASP A 129 -66.58 -82.72 38.40
CA ASP A 129 -67.31 -83.17 37.20
C ASP A 129 -66.42 -83.23 35.95
N LYS A 130 -65.55 -84.26 35.93
CA LYS A 130 -64.54 -84.50 34.88
C LYS A 130 -65.21 -84.87 33.55
N GLY A 131 -64.94 -84.09 32.50
CA GLY A 131 -65.50 -84.27 31.15
C GLY A 131 -66.75 -83.43 30.86
N SER A 132 -67.19 -82.60 31.80
CA SER A 132 -68.36 -81.75 31.61
C SER A 132 -68.11 -80.58 30.66
N LYS A 133 -69.20 -80.05 30.08
CA LYS A 133 -69.16 -78.81 29.28
C LYS A 133 -68.65 -77.62 30.09
N ILE A 134 -68.83 -77.65 31.41
CA ILE A 134 -68.32 -76.64 32.36
C ILE A 134 -66.79 -76.69 32.39
N GLN A 135 -66.18 -77.88 32.53
CA GLN A 135 -64.72 -78.02 32.50
C GLN A 135 -64.14 -77.44 31.20
N SER A 136 -64.70 -77.80 30.04
CA SER A 136 -64.24 -77.29 28.73
C SER A 136 -64.33 -75.77 28.61
N LEU A 137 -65.40 -75.15 29.13
CA LEU A 137 -65.56 -73.70 29.14
C LEU A 137 -64.56 -73.03 30.09
N VAL A 138 -64.27 -73.64 31.25
CA VAL A 138 -63.29 -73.13 32.21
C VAL A 138 -61.86 -73.28 31.67
N GLU A 139 -61.52 -74.37 30.97
CA GLU A 139 -60.22 -74.53 30.28
C GLU A 139 -60.03 -73.48 29.17
N LYS A 140 -61.07 -73.22 28.35
CA LYS A 140 -61.05 -72.14 27.36
C LYS A 140 -60.88 -70.76 28.02
N ALA A 141 -61.60 -70.52 29.12
CA ALA A 141 -61.48 -69.28 29.87
C ALA A 141 -60.08 -69.10 30.45
N THR A 142 -59.49 -70.17 31.01
CA THR A 142 -58.12 -70.20 31.56
C THR A 142 -57.08 -69.89 30.48
N LYS A 143 -57.19 -70.53 29.32
CA LYS A 143 -56.29 -70.26 28.18
C LYS A 143 -56.40 -68.82 27.71
N ALA A 144 -57.63 -68.32 27.51
CA ALA A 144 -57.85 -66.94 27.08
C ALA A 144 -57.35 -65.90 28.09
N THR A 145 -57.49 -66.16 29.40
CA THR A 145 -56.95 -65.26 30.44
C THR A 145 -55.44 -65.32 30.54
N ASN A 146 -54.81 -66.49 30.38
CA ASN A 146 -53.34 -66.60 30.34
C ASN A 146 -52.75 -65.91 29.10
N ASP A 147 -53.36 -66.09 27.93
CA ASP A 147 -52.94 -65.40 26.70
C ASP A 147 -53.09 -63.87 26.85
N ALA A 148 -54.18 -63.40 27.45
CA ALA A 148 -54.40 -61.98 27.75
C ALA A 148 -53.41 -61.43 28.79
N ALA A 149 -53.11 -62.19 29.85
CA ALA A 149 -52.13 -61.79 30.86
C ALA A 149 -50.72 -61.67 30.25
N LYS A 150 -50.33 -62.61 29.38
CA LYS A 150 -49.05 -62.57 28.66
C LYS A 150 -48.95 -61.35 27.74
N MET A 151 -49.99 -61.07 26.94
CA MET A 151 -50.03 -59.87 26.09
C MET A 151 -49.95 -58.57 26.92
N ALA A 152 -50.58 -58.54 28.10
CA ALA A 152 -50.51 -57.38 28.99
C ALA A 152 -49.11 -57.17 29.59
N GLU A 153 -48.39 -58.25 29.91
CA GLU A 153 -47.00 -58.20 30.37
C GLU A 153 -46.04 -57.71 29.27
N GLU A 154 -46.19 -58.23 28.04
CA GLU A 154 -45.45 -57.75 26.86
C GLU A 154 -45.71 -56.26 26.58
N ALA A 155 -46.97 -55.82 26.65
CA ALA A 155 -47.33 -54.41 26.49
C ALA A 155 -46.73 -53.52 27.60
N SER A 156 -46.65 -54.01 28.84
CA SER A 156 -46.04 -53.28 29.95
C SER A 156 -44.52 -53.12 29.76
N LEU A 157 -43.85 -54.14 29.20
CA LEU A 157 -42.43 -54.13 28.86
C LEU A 157 -42.12 -53.15 27.72
N ILE A 158 -42.95 -53.14 26.67
CA ILE A 158 -42.83 -52.18 25.56
C ILE A 158 -43.00 -50.75 26.09
N ALA A 159 -43.99 -50.49 26.95
CA ALA A 159 -44.22 -49.17 27.54
C ALA A 159 -43.05 -48.73 28.44
N LEU A 160 -42.44 -49.65 29.19
CA LEU A 160 -41.25 -49.38 30.00
C LEU A 160 -40.04 -49.01 29.12
N ASN A 161 -39.78 -49.78 28.06
CA ASN A 161 -38.69 -49.50 27.12
C ASN A 161 -38.87 -48.15 26.45
N LEU A 162 -40.09 -47.80 26.01
CA LEU A 162 -40.43 -46.49 25.47
C LEU A 162 -40.15 -45.36 26.47
N THR A 163 -40.41 -45.59 27.76
CA THR A 163 -40.12 -44.62 28.83
C THR A 163 -38.61 -44.45 29.02
N ILE A 164 -37.84 -45.54 28.97
CA ILE A 164 -36.37 -45.52 29.06
C ILE A 164 -35.78 -44.76 27.85
N GLU A 165 -36.18 -45.10 26.63
CA GLU A 165 -35.72 -44.41 25.41
C GLU A 165 -36.08 -42.92 25.41
N ALA A 166 -37.30 -42.57 25.82
CA ALA A 166 -37.73 -41.18 25.95
C ALA A 166 -36.94 -40.41 27.03
N SER A 167 -36.64 -41.07 28.15
CA SER A 167 -35.84 -40.48 29.25
C SER A 167 -34.35 -40.32 28.91
N GLN A 168 -33.82 -41.14 27.99
CA GLN A 168 -32.46 -41.03 27.45
C GLN A 168 -32.33 -39.96 26.35
N SER A 169 -33.43 -39.28 26.00
CA SER A 169 -33.43 -38.22 25.00
C SER A 169 -32.34 -37.18 25.30
N ARG A 170 -31.42 -37.01 24.34
CA ARG A 170 -30.34 -36.01 24.39
C ARG A 170 -30.84 -34.56 24.37
N ALA A 171 -32.15 -34.33 24.33
CA ALA A 171 -32.75 -33.01 24.19
C ALA A 171 -32.24 -31.99 25.23
N ALA A 172 -32.01 -32.42 26.48
CA ALA A 172 -31.45 -31.52 27.51
C ALA A 172 -30.04 -31.03 27.16
N SER A 173 -29.17 -31.92 26.64
CA SER A 173 -27.82 -31.54 26.18
C SER A 173 -27.86 -30.60 24.97
N VAL A 174 -28.86 -30.74 24.09
CA VAL A 174 -29.07 -29.86 22.93
C VAL A 174 -29.45 -28.45 23.39
N VAL A 175 -30.26 -28.30 24.45
CA VAL A 175 -30.56 -26.99 25.04
C VAL A 175 -29.29 -26.32 25.58
N THR A 176 -28.47 -27.05 26.33
CA THR A 176 -27.21 -26.50 26.86
C THR A 176 -26.27 -26.06 25.73
N GLN A 177 -26.15 -26.86 24.66
CA GLN A 177 -25.34 -26.50 23.49
C GLN A 177 -25.92 -25.29 22.76
N ALA A 178 -27.23 -25.21 22.59
CA ALA A 178 -27.89 -24.08 21.93
C ALA A 178 -27.73 -22.78 22.72
N ASP A 179 -27.86 -22.82 24.05
CA ASP A 179 -27.64 -21.66 24.92
C ASP A 179 -26.15 -21.24 24.94
N ASP A 180 -25.19 -22.18 24.90
CA ASP A 180 -23.74 -21.88 24.76
C ASP A 180 -23.41 -21.19 23.43
N VAL A 181 -23.90 -21.73 22.30
CA VAL A 181 -23.69 -21.13 20.97
C VAL A 181 -24.33 -19.73 20.92
N LYS A 182 -25.53 -19.56 21.48
CA LYS A 182 -26.18 -18.26 21.60
C LYS A 182 -25.31 -17.27 22.40
N SER A 183 -24.77 -17.68 23.55
CA SER A 183 -23.90 -16.84 24.38
C SER A 183 -22.63 -16.41 23.64
N LYS A 184 -21.97 -17.34 22.94
CA LYS A 184 -20.78 -17.05 22.11
C LYS A 184 -21.11 -16.08 20.98
N MET A 185 -22.25 -16.27 20.30
CA MET A 185 -22.68 -15.38 19.23
C MET A 185 -23.02 -13.97 19.74
N SER A 186 -23.66 -13.85 20.92
CA SER A 186 -23.88 -12.55 21.56
C SER A 186 -22.57 -11.86 21.97
N THR A 187 -21.57 -12.62 22.42
CA THR A 187 -20.24 -12.08 22.73
C THR A 187 -19.55 -11.55 21.47
N LEU A 188 -19.62 -12.30 20.36
CA LEU A 188 -19.10 -11.87 19.07
C LEU A 188 -19.81 -10.61 18.55
N GLN A 189 -21.15 -10.55 18.64
CA GLN A 189 -21.93 -9.38 18.26
C GLN A 189 -21.49 -8.13 19.06
N LYS A 190 -21.28 -8.28 20.37
CA LYS A 190 -20.81 -7.18 21.22
C LYS A 190 -19.43 -6.70 20.79
N ALA A 191 -18.46 -7.61 20.62
CA ALA A 191 -17.10 -7.25 20.22
C ALA A 191 -17.05 -6.53 18.85
N LEU A 192 -17.87 -6.97 17.89
CA LEU A 192 -17.97 -6.32 16.58
C LEU A 192 -18.67 -4.96 16.65
N SER A 193 -19.67 -4.81 17.52
CA SER A 193 -20.34 -3.52 17.77
C SER A 193 -19.39 -2.53 18.44
N ASP A 194 -18.59 -2.98 19.42
CA ASP A 194 -17.56 -2.16 20.07
C ASP A 194 -16.48 -1.75 19.06
N THR A 195 -16.08 -2.64 18.15
CA THR A 195 -15.13 -2.34 17.07
C THR A 195 -15.68 -1.30 16.11
N PHE A 196 -16.93 -1.45 15.67
CA PHE A 196 -17.61 -0.45 14.84
C PHE A 196 -17.70 0.91 15.55
N GLY A 197 -18.06 0.93 16.84
CA GLY A 197 -18.10 2.14 17.66
C GLY A 197 -16.75 2.87 17.71
N LYS A 198 -15.65 2.14 17.97
CA LYS A 198 -14.29 2.71 17.95
C LYS A 198 -13.91 3.29 16.58
N GLN A 199 -14.27 2.62 15.49
CA GLN A 199 -14.01 3.12 14.14
C GLN A 199 -14.79 4.40 13.85
N MET A 200 -16.04 4.53 14.34
CA MET A 200 -16.80 5.77 14.23
C MET A 200 -16.18 6.92 15.04
N GLU A 201 -15.66 6.65 16.23
CA GLU A 201 -14.92 7.64 17.03
C GLU A 201 -13.64 8.12 16.30
N LEU A 202 -12.90 7.21 15.65
CA LEU A 202 -11.74 7.54 14.82
C LEU A 202 -12.14 8.38 13.61
N ILE A 203 -13.20 8.02 12.89
CA ILE A 203 -13.72 8.82 11.76
C ILE A 203 -14.03 10.25 12.19
N THR A 204 -14.74 10.45 13.31
CA THR A 204 -15.04 11.81 13.80
C THR A 204 -13.77 12.59 14.16
N LYS A 205 -12.77 11.92 14.76
CA LYS A 205 -11.47 12.54 15.06
C LYS A 205 -10.75 12.95 13.78
N ASP A 206 -10.75 12.09 12.76
CA ASP A 206 -10.02 12.32 11.52
C ASP A 206 -10.73 13.32 10.61
N GLU A 207 -12.07 13.39 10.63
CA GLU A 207 -12.84 14.46 9.98
C GLU A 207 -12.46 15.84 10.56
N ALA A 208 -12.31 15.93 11.88
CA ALA A 208 -11.88 17.16 12.55
C ALA A 208 -10.40 17.50 12.23
N ALA A 209 -9.52 16.48 12.20
CA ALA A 209 -8.12 16.65 11.82
C ALA A 209 -7.98 17.10 10.36
N SER A 210 -8.71 16.47 9.43
CA SER A 210 -8.74 16.82 8.01
C SER A 210 -9.29 18.22 7.77
N SER A 211 -10.37 18.60 8.45
CA SER A 211 -10.91 19.97 8.37
C SER A 211 -9.89 21.01 8.86
N SER A 212 -9.16 20.71 9.93
CA SER A 212 -8.11 21.58 10.47
C SER A 212 -6.91 21.67 9.53
N ALA A 213 -6.51 20.55 8.92
CA ALA A 213 -5.43 20.49 7.94
C ALA A 213 -5.75 21.30 6.67
N ILE A 214 -6.97 21.17 6.14
CA ILE A 214 -7.45 21.96 4.99
C ILE A 214 -7.45 23.46 5.31
N ALA A 215 -7.86 23.85 6.51
CA ALA A 215 -7.83 25.24 6.94
C ALA A 215 -6.39 25.80 6.97
N GLU A 216 -5.45 25.03 7.53
CA GLU A 216 -4.02 25.39 7.56
C GLU A 216 -3.44 25.48 6.14
N GLU A 217 -3.71 24.50 5.27
CA GLU A 217 -3.28 24.53 3.87
C GLU A 217 -3.83 25.75 3.13
N THR A 218 -5.10 26.09 3.35
CA THR A 218 -5.72 27.30 2.77
C THR A 218 -4.99 28.56 3.24
N GLN A 219 -4.66 28.63 4.53
CA GLN A 219 -3.92 29.76 5.10
C GLN A 219 -2.52 29.87 4.47
N GLN A 220 -1.77 28.76 4.41
CA GLN A 220 -0.44 28.75 3.81
C GLN A 220 -0.47 29.04 2.31
N ALA A 221 -1.50 28.58 1.60
CA ALA A 221 -1.72 28.91 0.18
C ALA A 221 -1.97 30.41 -0.01
N GLY A 222 -2.70 31.04 0.91
CA GLY A 222 -2.86 32.49 0.95
C GLY A 222 -1.53 33.23 1.12
N ILE A 223 -0.72 32.80 2.09
CA ILE A 223 0.62 33.38 2.34
C ILE A 223 1.52 33.22 1.10
N TYR A 224 1.56 32.04 0.49
CA TYR A 224 2.33 31.78 -0.73
C TYR A 224 1.88 32.67 -1.89
N LYS A 225 0.57 32.83 -2.11
CA LYS A 225 0.03 33.71 -3.17
C LYS A 225 0.43 35.17 -2.96
N THR A 226 0.37 35.66 -1.72
CA THR A 226 0.81 37.01 -1.38
C THR A 226 2.32 37.17 -1.62
N ALA A 227 3.14 36.27 -1.09
CA ALA A 227 4.59 36.32 -1.27
C ALA A 227 5.00 36.25 -2.75
N ARG A 228 4.31 35.42 -3.55
CA ARG A 228 4.53 35.32 -4.99
C ARG A 228 4.16 36.61 -5.72
N ALA A 229 3.04 37.23 -5.36
CA ALA A 229 2.63 38.49 -5.95
C ALA A 229 3.58 39.65 -5.59
N GLU A 230 4.09 39.68 -4.36
CA GLU A 230 5.08 40.65 -3.89
C GLU A 230 6.42 40.47 -4.61
N GLU A 231 6.89 39.23 -4.75
CA GLU A 231 8.11 38.89 -5.50
C GLU A 231 7.99 39.27 -6.98
N GLN A 232 6.85 38.98 -7.62
CA GLN A 232 6.58 39.39 -9.00
C GLN A 232 6.52 40.92 -9.15
N ALA A 233 5.86 41.63 -8.23
CA ALA A 233 5.80 43.08 -8.25
C ALA A 233 7.20 43.71 -8.09
N LEU A 234 8.06 43.11 -7.26
CA LEU A 234 9.45 43.53 -7.12
C LEU A 234 10.25 43.27 -8.39
N ARG A 235 10.17 42.07 -8.98
CA ARG A 235 10.84 41.77 -10.26
C ARG A 235 10.40 42.71 -11.38
N LEU A 236 9.11 43.03 -11.46
CA LEU A 236 8.59 44.00 -12.43
C LEU A 236 9.14 45.40 -12.17
N SER A 237 9.26 45.80 -10.90
CA SER A 237 9.84 47.08 -10.50
C SER A 237 11.34 47.14 -10.82
N ALA A 238 12.07 46.05 -10.58
CA ALA A 238 13.48 45.91 -10.92
C ALA A 238 13.71 45.93 -12.42
N SER A 239 12.91 45.18 -13.19
CA SER A 239 12.92 45.20 -14.65
C SER A 239 12.62 46.59 -15.21
N PHE A 240 11.62 47.28 -14.67
CA PHE A 240 11.30 48.67 -15.04
C PHE A 240 12.49 49.60 -14.75
N ILE A 241 13.06 49.57 -13.54
CA ILE A 241 14.24 50.36 -13.19
C ILE A 241 15.42 50.03 -14.13
N ASN A 242 15.65 48.76 -14.41
CA ASN A 242 16.70 48.28 -15.29
C ASN A 242 16.52 48.79 -16.72
N GLN A 243 15.29 48.78 -17.25
CA GLN A 243 14.97 49.29 -18.58
C GLN A 243 15.29 50.78 -18.72
N TYR A 244 14.89 51.61 -17.75
CA TYR A 244 15.01 53.07 -17.84
C TYR A 244 16.36 53.62 -17.41
N ILE A 245 17.02 52.96 -16.44
CA ILE A 245 18.21 53.50 -15.78
C ILE A 245 19.47 52.72 -16.16
N ASN A 246 19.32 51.45 -16.51
CA ASN A 246 20.43 50.53 -16.79
C ASN A 246 20.49 50.09 -18.26
N ASN A 247 19.76 50.77 -19.16
CA ASN A 247 19.63 50.43 -20.58
C ASN A 247 19.25 48.96 -20.83
N ASN A 248 18.32 48.43 -20.02
CA ASN A 248 17.87 47.04 -20.12
C ASN A 248 19.03 46.03 -20.10
N LEU A 249 20.08 46.32 -19.33
CA LEU A 249 21.20 45.39 -19.14
C LEU A 249 20.68 44.14 -18.43
N ALA A 250 20.52 43.06 -19.18
CA ALA A 250 20.00 41.79 -18.70
C ALA A 250 20.98 40.66 -19.01
N ILE A 251 21.04 39.70 -18.11
CA ILE A 251 21.90 38.52 -18.24
C ILE A 251 21.00 37.31 -18.28
N THR A 252 21.10 36.54 -19.35
CA THR A 252 20.52 35.20 -19.42
C THR A 252 21.64 34.18 -19.29
N ILE A 253 21.59 33.40 -18.21
CA ILE A 253 22.47 32.25 -18.01
C ILE A 253 21.88 31.07 -18.78
N HIS A 254 22.61 30.50 -19.73
CA HIS A 254 22.20 29.25 -20.38
C HIS A 254 22.84 28.08 -19.63
N GLU A 255 22.01 27.31 -18.94
CA GLU A 255 22.45 26.16 -18.16
C GLU A 255 23.00 25.03 -19.04
N PHE A 256 23.97 24.30 -18.51
CA PHE A 256 24.59 23.14 -19.15
C PHE A 256 23.56 22.00 -19.30
N GLY A 257 23.38 21.47 -20.52
CA GLY A 257 22.79 20.14 -20.71
C GLY A 257 21.34 20.04 -21.19
N LYS A 258 20.67 21.12 -21.63
CA LYS A 258 19.47 20.94 -22.48
C LYS A 258 19.93 20.47 -23.87
N GLN A 259 19.57 19.22 -24.17
CA GLN A 259 20.20 18.32 -25.13
C GLN A 259 20.08 18.72 -26.62
N ASP A 260 19.33 19.79 -26.95
CA ASP A 260 18.99 20.11 -28.34
C ASP A 260 20.03 20.95 -29.08
N ASP A 261 20.95 21.62 -28.37
CA ASP A 261 22.02 22.40 -29.01
C ASP A 261 23.41 21.82 -28.71
N ALA A 262 23.80 20.80 -29.49
CA ALA A 262 25.14 20.20 -29.46
C ALA A 262 26.28 21.24 -29.65
N ALA A 263 25.96 22.44 -30.12
CA ALA A 263 26.88 23.56 -30.29
C ALA A 263 27.22 24.32 -28.99
N LEU A 264 26.44 24.18 -27.91
CA LEU A 264 26.55 25.01 -26.68
C LEU A 264 26.98 24.24 -25.42
N SER A 265 27.77 23.16 -25.53
CA SER A 265 28.31 22.47 -24.34
C SER A 265 29.45 23.25 -23.64
N GLY A 266 29.05 24.25 -22.85
CA GLY A 266 29.86 25.05 -21.93
C GLY A 266 28.98 26.11 -21.27
N ASP A 267 29.43 26.73 -20.18
CA ASP A 267 28.67 27.79 -19.53
C ASP A 267 28.61 29.00 -20.47
N THR A 268 27.48 29.20 -21.15
CA THR A 268 27.29 30.34 -22.04
C THR A 268 26.31 31.31 -21.41
N PHE A 269 26.60 32.61 -21.55
CA PHE A 269 25.77 33.68 -21.04
C PHE A 269 25.38 34.55 -22.23
N THR A 270 24.12 34.93 -22.33
CA THR A 270 23.74 36.03 -23.20
C THR A 270 23.67 37.28 -22.34
N LEU A 271 24.48 38.29 -22.70
CA LEU A 271 24.33 39.63 -22.17
C LEU A 271 23.55 40.45 -23.20
N SER A 272 22.34 40.88 -22.86
CA SER A 272 21.56 41.80 -23.68
C SER A 272 21.57 43.18 -23.05
N PHE A 273 21.72 44.21 -23.88
CA PHE A 273 21.53 45.59 -23.44
C PHE A 273 21.03 46.45 -24.61
N SER A 274 20.20 47.42 -24.31
CA SER A 274 19.79 48.43 -25.27
C SER A 274 20.95 49.42 -25.47
N PRO A 275 21.54 49.53 -26.66
CA PRO A 275 22.58 50.54 -26.89
C PRO A 275 21.97 51.93 -26.70
N LEU A 276 22.74 52.85 -26.13
CA LEU A 276 22.35 54.26 -26.08
C LEU A 276 22.09 54.75 -27.51
N LYS A 277 20.90 55.32 -27.75
CA LYS A 277 20.47 55.75 -29.10
C LYS A 277 21.47 56.76 -29.68
N GLU A 278 22.02 56.47 -30.86
CA GLU A 278 23.09 57.26 -31.48
C GLU A 278 22.65 58.62 -32.06
N THR A 279 21.36 58.96 -32.03
CA THR A 279 20.85 60.08 -32.85
C THR A 279 20.09 61.13 -32.04
N GLU A 280 20.83 62.12 -31.55
CA GLU A 280 20.34 63.50 -31.61
C GLU A 280 21.42 64.30 -32.37
N ALA A 281 21.02 65.00 -33.44
CA ALA A 281 21.85 65.91 -34.25
C ALA A 281 22.97 65.32 -35.16
N GLY A 282 22.99 64.01 -35.44
CA GLY A 282 23.87 63.43 -36.47
C GLY A 282 25.35 63.27 -36.08
N ILE A 283 25.69 63.50 -34.81
CA ILE A 283 27.02 63.23 -34.24
C ILE A 283 26.98 61.85 -33.58
N LYS A 284 27.87 60.95 -34.01
CA LYS A 284 28.02 59.63 -33.39
C LYS A 284 28.51 59.83 -31.96
N LYS A 285 27.63 59.61 -30.97
CA LYS A 285 27.91 59.88 -29.54
C LYS A 285 28.92 58.89 -28.95
N ILE A 286 28.92 57.63 -29.39
CA ILE A 286 29.69 56.53 -28.77
C ILE A 286 30.68 55.92 -29.77
N SER A 287 31.92 55.75 -29.31
CA SER A 287 33.00 55.11 -30.07
C SER A 287 33.04 53.59 -29.85
N GLU A 288 32.90 53.14 -28.60
CA GLU A 288 32.90 51.73 -28.22
C GLU A 288 32.11 51.52 -26.92
N HIS A 289 31.58 50.31 -26.74
CA HIS A 289 31.02 49.84 -25.47
C HIS A 289 31.99 48.81 -24.87
N ARG A 290 32.30 48.91 -23.58
CA ARG A 290 33.11 47.96 -22.83
C ARG A 290 32.24 47.21 -21.84
N ILE A 291 32.32 45.90 -21.81
CA ILE A 291 31.65 45.06 -20.82
C ILE A 291 32.66 44.72 -19.73
N ILE A 292 32.34 45.00 -18.48
CA ILE A 292 33.26 44.87 -17.36
C ILE A 292 32.63 43.95 -16.32
N ILE A 293 33.38 42.92 -15.89
CA ILE A 293 32.97 41.99 -14.85
C ILE A 293 33.60 42.43 -13.53
N VAL A 294 32.77 42.59 -12.50
CA VAL A 294 33.19 43.06 -11.17
C VAL A 294 32.67 42.09 -10.13
N LYS A 295 33.47 41.75 -9.12
CA LYS A 295 32.97 40.95 -7.99
C LYS A 295 31.86 41.71 -7.28
N ALA A 296 30.83 41.01 -6.80
CA ALA A 296 29.68 41.68 -6.19
C ALA A 296 30.07 42.60 -5.02
N ASP A 297 31.04 42.20 -4.19
CA ASP A 297 31.54 42.99 -3.07
C ASP A 297 32.27 44.27 -3.52
N ASP A 298 32.94 44.22 -4.67
CA ASP A 298 33.67 45.35 -5.25
C ASP A 298 32.75 46.29 -6.07
N ALA A 299 31.57 45.80 -6.48
CA ALA A 299 30.64 46.53 -7.35
C ALA A 299 30.14 47.83 -6.72
N VAL A 300 30.04 47.90 -5.39
CA VAL A 300 29.61 49.11 -4.66
C VAL A 300 30.62 50.25 -4.78
N ALA A 301 31.92 49.92 -4.86
CA ALA A 301 33.00 50.90 -5.01
C ALA A 301 33.37 51.16 -6.48
N PHE A 302 32.88 50.33 -7.40
CA PHE A 302 33.18 50.44 -8.82
C PHE A 302 32.53 51.67 -9.43
N ASN A 303 33.33 52.48 -10.13
CA ASN A 303 32.90 53.77 -10.65
C ASN A 303 33.52 54.06 -12.02
N ILE A 304 33.14 55.21 -12.60
CA ILE A 304 33.55 55.60 -13.94
C ILE A 304 35.07 55.74 -14.10
N GLU A 305 35.79 56.16 -13.05
CA GLU A 305 37.25 56.25 -13.08
C GLU A 305 37.90 54.86 -13.10
N SER A 306 37.32 53.91 -12.36
CA SER A 306 37.72 52.50 -12.39
C SER A 306 37.47 51.89 -13.78
N ALA A 307 36.30 52.16 -14.37
CA ALA A 307 35.92 51.70 -15.72
C ALA A 307 36.78 52.32 -16.84
N LYS A 308 37.22 53.57 -16.69
CA LYS A 308 38.20 54.18 -17.61
C LYS A 308 39.58 53.54 -17.48
N GLY A 309 40.01 53.26 -16.26
CA GLY A 309 41.28 52.62 -15.95
C GLY A 309 41.38 51.20 -16.51
N THR A 310 40.24 50.52 -16.68
CA THR A 310 40.16 49.26 -17.42
C THR A 310 40.35 49.50 -18.92
N SER A 311 41.61 49.45 -19.38
CA SER A 311 41.99 49.56 -20.79
C SER A 311 42.17 48.18 -21.45
N ALA A 312 41.85 48.09 -22.75
CA ALA A 312 42.03 46.89 -23.58
C ALA A 312 43.42 46.25 -23.49
N ARG A 313 44.46 47.06 -23.24
CA ARG A 313 45.86 46.65 -23.26
C ARG A 313 46.37 46.09 -21.92
N ASN A 314 45.64 46.30 -20.82
CA ASN A 314 46.13 45.95 -19.48
C ASN A 314 45.73 44.53 -19.02
N TYR A 315 44.80 43.89 -19.71
CA TYR A 315 44.21 42.61 -19.28
C TYR A 315 44.29 41.52 -20.35
N SER A 316 45.31 41.57 -21.23
CA SER A 316 45.62 40.48 -22.15
C SER A 316 46.42 39.40 -21.42
N HIS A 317 45.83 38.23 -21.17
CA HIS A 317 46.62 37.02 -20.92
C HIS A 317 46.98 36.39 -22.27
N PRO A 318 48.26 36.29 -22.66
CA PRO A 318 48.62 35.58 -23.88
C PRO A 318 48.36 34.09 -23.67
N TYR A 319 47.41 33.52 -24.41
CA TYR A 319 47.20 32.07 -24.45
C TYR A 319 47.44 31.53 -25.85
N ALA A 320 48.21 30.45 -25.95
CA ALA A 320 48.54 29.81 -27.22
C ALA A 320 47.61 28.62 -27.46
N ILE A 321 46.81 28.68 -28.53
CA ILE A 321 46.11 27.51 -29.07
C ILE A 321 46.79 27.18 -30.39
N ASN A 322 47.37 25.99 -30.51
CA ASN A 322 48.05 25.51 -31.71
C ASN A 322 49.15 26.47 -32.24
N GLY A 323 49.90 27.11 -31.34
CA GLY A 323 51.00 28.03 -31.70
C GLY A 323 50.56 29.42 -32.19
N VAL A 324 49.26 29.69 -32.24
CA VAL A 324 48.73 31.04 -32.51
C VAL A 324 48.46 31.71 -31.16
N GLN A 325 49.13 32.83 -30.89
CA GLN A 325 48.78 33.69 -29.76
C GLN A 325 47.45 34.36 -30.06
N GLN A 326 46.40 33.96 -29.35
CA GLN A 326 45.16 34.73 -29.32
C GLN A 326 45.17 35.59 -28.06
N GLN A 327 44.86 36.87 -28.22
CA GLN A 327 44.62 37.76 -27.11
C GLN A 327 43.19 37.53 -26.64
N SER A 328 43.03 37.03 -25.41
CA SER A 328 41.72 36.93 -24.77
C SER A 328 41.29 38.34 -24.36
N TYR A 329 40.32 38.90 -25.07
CA TYR A 329 39.69 40.17 -24.72
C TYR A 329 38.35 39.90 -24.03
N PHE A 330 38.01 40.69 -23.01
CA PHE A 330 36.61 41.01 -22.72
C PHE A 330 36.32 42.50 -22.96
N LEU A 331 36.96 43.06 -24.00
CA LEU A 331 36.30 44.06 -24.83
C LEU A 331 35.72 43.32 -26.02
N ALA A 332 34.45 42.95 -25.95
CA ALA A 332 33.71 42.76 -27.18
C ALA A 332 33.57 44.16 -27.80
N ASN A 333 34.50 44.54 -28.68
CA ASN A 333 34.23 45.65 -29.58
C ASN A 333 33.05 45.22 -30.43
N VAL A 334 31.86 45.75 -30.11
CA VAL A 334 30.66 45.60 -30.94
C VAL A 334 30.84 46.48 -32.18
N SER A 335 31.81 46.14 -33.03
CA SER A 335 32.09 46.80 -34.30
C SER A 335 31.48 45.97 -35.44
N GLY A 336 30.17 45.76 -35.38
CA GLY A 336 29.37 45.24 -36.49
C GLY A 336 28.38 46.31 -36.93
N GLU A 337 28.12 46.41 -38.24
CA GLU A 337 27.04 47.26 -38.76
C GLU A 337 25.75 46.95 -37.99
N ILE A 338 25.24 48.01 -37.38
CA ILE A 338 24.08 48.01 -36.51
C ILE A 338 22.88 47.94 -37.44
N ASN A 339 22.24 46.76 -37.57
CA ASN A 339 20.90 46.72 -38.15
C ASN A 339 19.93 47.36 -37.13
N ASP A 340 19.09 48.28 -37.62
CA ASP A 340 18.19 49.17 -36.87
C ASP A 340 17.08 48.47 -36.04
N ASP A 341 17.09 47.13 -35.93
CA ASP A 341 16.06 46.38 -35.21
C ASP A 341 16.39 46.26 -33.70
N ASN A 342 15.93 47.26 -32.95
CA ASN A 342 15.54 47.38 -31.52
C ASN A 342 16.11 46.50 -30.37
N ASP A 343 16.85 45.41 -30.55
CA ASP A 343 17.48 44.67 -29.44
C ASP A 343 18.85 44.10 -29.82
N LYS A 344 19.91 44.63 -29.20
CA LYS A 344 21.27 44.07 -29.32
C LYS A 344 21.50 43.05 -28.21
N SER A 345 21.43 41.76 -28.55
CA SER A 345 21.91 40.69 -27.68
C SER A 345 23.35 40.34 -28.04
N LEU A 346 24.26 40.41 -27.06
CA LEU A 346 25.62 39.92 -27.19
C LEU A 346 25.72 38.55 -26.53
N LEU A 347 25.91 37.50 -27.33
CA LEU A 347 26.19 36.18 -26.79
C LEU A 347 27.65 36.12 -26.30
N LEU A 348 27.84 35.98 -24.99
CA LEU A 348 29.12 35.84 -24.33
C LEU A 348 29.35 34.37 -23.94
N ALA A 349 29.98 33.61 -24.82
CA ALA A 349 30.29 32.21 -24.56
C ALA A 349 31.58 32.08 -23.72
N LEU A 350 31.49 31.59 -22.48
CA LEU A 350 32.67 31.19 -21.69
C LEU A 350 33.04 29.75 -22.06
N ARG A 351 33.64 29.51 -23.24
CA ARG A 351 33.97 28.13 -23.68
C ARG A 351 35.45 27.89 -23.89
N VAL A 352 36.01 26.89 -23.17
CA VAL A 352 36.37 25.56 -23.71
C VAL A 352 36.29 24.51 -22.58
N PRO A 353 35.69 23.33 -22.78
CA PRO A 353 35.88 22.19 -21.87
C PRO A 353 37.38 21.87 -21.79
N HIS A 354 37.95 21.76 -20.59
CA HIS A 354 39.35 21.38 -20.33
C HIS A 354 40.44 22.47 -20.53
N LYS A 355 40.12 23.78 -20.53
CA LYS A 355 41.11 24.88 -20.50
C LYS A 355 40.76 25.98 -19.48
N PRO A 356 41.76 26.75 -18.96
CA PRO A 356 41.52 27.78 -17.95
C PRO A 356 40.50 28.82 -18.42
N ILE A 357 39.66 29.26 -17.48
CA ILE A 357 38.58 30.24 -17.66
C ILE A 357 39.15 31.48 -18.37
N LEU A 358 38.62 31.78 -19.55
CA LEU A 358 39.12 32.90 -20.37
C LEU A 358 38.66 34.26 -19.81
N ALA A 359 37.57 34.32 -19.04
CA ALA A 359 37.08 35.55 -18.43
C ALA A 359 37.87 35.93 -17.19
N VAL A 360 38.22 37.21 -17.13
CA VAL A 360 38.83 37.85 -15.97
C VAL A 360 37.92 38.98 -15.47
N ASP A 361 37.97 39.24 -14.17
CA ASP A 361 37.35 40.42 -13.57
C ASP A 361 38.13 41.69 -13.90
N TYR A 362 37.62 42.85 -13.47
CA TYR A 362 38.25 44.16 -13.67
C TYR A 362 39.64 44.29 -13.02
N THR A 363 40.03 43.38 -12.13
CA THR A 363 41.38 43.30 -11.54
C THR A 363 42.33 42.40 -12.32
N GLY A 364 41.83 41.75 -13.38
CA GLY A 364 42.59 40.82 -14.21
C GLY A 364 42.68 39.41 -13.63
N GLN A 365 41.96 39.13 -12.55
CA GLN A 365 41.90 37.79 -11.96
C GLN A 365 40.85 36.95 -12.70
N PRO A 366 41.09 35.66 -12.96
CA PRO A 366 40.10 34.79 -13.56
C PRO A 366 38.77 34.82 -12.80
N VAL A 367 37.66 34.83 -13.53
CA VAL A 367 36.33 34.67 -12.94
C VAL A 367 36.24 33.26 -12.37
N VAL A 368 35.94 33.13 -11.07
CA VAL A 368 35.95 31.83 -10.37
C VAL A 368 34.51 31.38 -10.13
N ARG A 369 34.27 30.05 -10.21
CA ARG A 369 32.98 29.47 -9.81
C ARG A 369 32.68 29.76 -8.34
N GLY A 370 31.40 29.83 -7.99
CA GLY A 370 30.91 30.12 -6.64
C GLY A 370 31.15 31.53 -6.11
N THR A 371 31.90 32.37 -6.85
CA THR A 371 32.05 33.79 -6.52
C THR A 371 30.94 34.59 -7.22
N PRO A 372 30.24 35.49 -6.50
CA PRO A 372 29.22 36.35 -7.10
C PRO A 372 29.85 37.52 -7.87
N TYR A 373 29.34 37.80 -9.06
CA TYR A 373 29.79 38.86 -9.96
C TYR A 373 28.63 39.70 -10.47
N LYS A 374 28.94 40.92 -10.94
CA LYS A 374 28.04 41.82 -11.66
C LYS A 374 28.72 42.31 -12.94
N PHE A 375 27.92 42.62 -13.95
CA PHE A 375 28.37 43.25 -15.19
C PHE A 375 28.12 44.76 -15.14
N PHE A 376 28.99 45.51 -15.78
CA PHE A 376 28.82 46.92 -16.11
C PHE A 376 29.07 47.12 -17.61
N VAL A 377 28.36 48.06 -18.22
CA VAL A 377 28.64 48.52 -19.59
C VAL A 377 29.16 49.95 -19.52
N TYR A 378 30.38 50.16 -20.00
CA TYR A 378 31.01 51.47 -20.10
C TYR A 378 31.04 51.92 -21.57
N ALA A 379 30.26 52.95 -21.90
CA ALA A 379 30.24 53.57 -23.22
C ALA A 379 31.29 54.69 -23.29
N VAL A 380 32.22 54.58 -24.24
CA VAL A 380 33.26 55.57 -24.48
C VAL A 380 32.78 56.57 -25.51
N TYR A 381 32.69 57.84 -25.14
CA TYR A 381 32.29 58.90 -26.08
C TYR A 381 33.31 59.10 -27.21
N THR A 382 32.83 59.47 -28.40
CA THR A 382 33.72 59.89 -29.49
C THR A 382 34.45 61.17 -29.14
N THR A 383 35.65 61.38 -29.67
CA THR A 383 36.44 62.60 -29.42
C THR A 383 35.68 63.86 -29.82
N GLU A 384 34.85 63.80 -30.87
CA GLU A 384 33.96 64.88 -31.31
C GLU A 384 32.94 65.25 -30.22
N TYR A 385 32.24 64.26 -29.67
CA TYR A 385 31.26 64.45 -28.59
C TYR A 385 31.92 64.94 -27.29
N GLN A 386 33.07 64.37 -26.93
CA GLN A 386 33.84 64.78 -25.76
C GLN A 386 34.27 66.26 -25.84
N ASN A 387 34.69 66.72 -27.03
CA ASN A 387 35.11 68.10 -27.26
C ASN A 387 33.94 69.08 -27.26
N GLU A 388 32.79 68.70 -27.85
CA GLU A 388 31.61 69.56 -27.95
C GLU A 388 30.97 69.82 -26.58
N TYR A 389 30.84 68.77 -25.76
CA TYR A 389 30.17 68.85 -24.46
C TYR A 389 31.13 68.99 -23.28
N ASN A 390 32.45 69.01 -23.52
CA ASN A 390 33.50 69.04 -22.51
C ASN A 390 33.32 67.93 -21.45
N ASP A 391 32.89 66.75 -21.91
CA ASP A 391 32.68 65.57 -21.09
C ASP A 391 33.57 64.43 -21.55
N THR A 392 34.70 64.26 -20.88
CA THR A 392 35.64 63.17 -21.13
C THR A 392 35.25 61.87 -20.42
N ASN A 393 34.15 61.87 -19.66
CA ASN A 393 33.91 60.83 -18.67
C ASN A 393 33.23 59.58 -19.22
N GLY A 394 32.66 59.63 -20.42
CA GLY A 394 31.88 58.52 -20.96
C GLY A 394 30.62 58.28 -20.13
N TYR A 395 30.01 57.11 -20.29
CA TYR A 395 28.85 56.69 -19.52
C TYR A 395 29.05 55.28 -18.97
N LEU A 396 28.78 55.09 -17.68
CA LEU A 396 28.81 53.78 -17.03
C LEU A 396 27.37 53.42 -16.63
N THR A 397 26.92 52.22 -16.99
CA THR A 397 25.63 51.70 -16.53
C THR A 397 25.64 51.45 -15.02
N LEU A 398 24.47 51.23 -14.43
CA LEU A 398 24.40 50.61 -13.12
C LEU A 398 24.94 49.18 -13.19
N PRO A 399 25.28 48.57 -12.04
CA PRO A 399 25.54 47.13 -12.01
C PRO A 399 24.34 46.35 -12.56
N SER A 400 24.60 45.24 -13.24
CA SER A 400 23.59 44.24 -13.56
C SER A 400 23.10 43.50 -12.31
N GLU A 401 22.11 42.63 -12.47
CA GLU A 401 21.81 41.58 -11.49
C GLU A 401 23.06 40.75 -11.16
N THR A 402 23.14 40.31 -9.90
CA THR A 402 24.24 39.46 -9.43
C THR A 402 24.10 38.06 -10.03
N PHE A 403 25.17 37.53 -10.60
CA PHE A 403 25.23 36.15 -11.09
C PHE A 403 26.37 35.38 -10.43
N THR A 404 26.21 34.07 -10.31
CA THR A 404 27.25 33.18 -9.77
C THR A 404 27.41 32.00 -10.72
N LEU A 405 28.65 31.72 -11.12
CA LEU A 405 28.95 30.55 -11.94
C LEU A 405 28.93 29.29 -11.06
N ARG A 406 27.98 28.38 -11.30
CA ARG A 406 27.89 27.10 -10.59
C ARG A 406 28.06 25.95 -11.57
N THR A 407 28.65 24.85 -11.10
CA THR A 407 28.68 23.59 -11.85
C THR A 407 27.40 22.81 -11.55
N PRO A 408 26.50 22.59 -12.52
CA PRO A 408 25.36 21.73 -12.29
C PRO A 408 25.83 20.30 -12.03
N LEU A 409 25.26 19.68 -11.01
CA LEU A 409 25.48 18.27 -10.74
C LEU A 409 24.82 17.40 -11.81
N PRO A 410 25.35 16.21 -12.10
CA PRO A 410 24.74 15.31 -13.07
C PRO A 410 23.29 14.98 -12.69
N VAL A 411 22.39 15.13 -13.67
CA VAL A 411 20.97 14.77 -13.55
C VAL A 411 20.84 13.26 -13.71
N VAL A 412 20.13 12.60 -12.80
CA VAL A 412 19.74 11.19 -12.96
C VAL A 412 18.53 11.12 -13.89
N SER A 413 18.62 10.39 -14.99
CA SER A 413 17.47 10.18 -15.91
C SER A 413 16.42 9.27 -15.28
N GLY A 414 15.15 9.67 -15.35
CA GLY A 414 14.04 8.94 -14.71
C GLY A 414 13.82 7.50 -15.23
N THR A 415 14.26 7.20 -16.46
CA THR A 415 14.15 5.87 -17.08
C THR A 415 15.07 4.81 -16.46
N ASP A 416 16.07 5.21 -15.67
CA ASP A 416 17.05 4.30 -15.07
C ASP A 416 16.71 3.85 -13.64
N VAL A 417 15.57 4.30 -13.10
CA VAL A 417 15.12 3.98 -11.76
C VAL A 417 14.35 2.64 -11.76
N ALA A 418 15.05 1.52 -11.59
CA ALA A 418 14.46 0.19 -11.44
C ALA A 418 14.29 -0.16 -9.95
N LEU A 419 13.08 -0.01 -9.40
CA LEU A 419 12.81 -0.37 -8.01
C LEU A 419 12.60 -1.88 -7.85
N ALA A 420 13.47 -2.49 -7.06
CA ALA A 420 13.29 -3.80 -6.48
C ALA A 420 13.03 -3.65 -4.98
N PHE A 421 11.92 -4.19 -4.49
CA PHE A 421 11.70 -4.39 -3.06
C PHE A 421 11.99 -5.85 -2.74
N TYR A 422 12.88 -6.10 -1.79
CA TYR A 422 13.01 -7.42 -1.19
C TYR A 422 13.21 -7.29 0.32
N GLN A 423 12.51 -8.13 1.07
CA GLN A 423 12.65 -8.27 2.50
C GLN A 423 13.37 -9.60 2.75
N LYS A 424 14.64 -9.55 3.14
CA LYS A 424 15.40 -10.77 3.44
C LYS A 424 14.82 -11.40 4.71
N LYS A 425 14.37 -12.66 4.64
CA LYS A 425 13.86 -13.41 5.80
C LYS A 425 14.86 -13.34 6.98
N GLY A 426 14.45 -12.71 8.09
CA GLY A 426 15.27 -12.49 9.29
C GLY A 426 15.98 -11.13 9.39
N ALA A 427 15.79 -10.24 8.42
CA ALA A 427 16.15 -8.82 8.51
C ALA A 427 14.88 -7.97 8.42
N ASP A 428 14.72 -7.02 9.35
CA ASP A 428 13.60 -6.07 9.35
C ASP A 428 13.73 -5.01 8.24
N ALA A 429 14.85 -5.00 7.52
CA ALA A 429 15.20 -3.99 6.53
C ALA A 429 14.58 -4.24 5.14
N MET A 430 13.80 -3.29 4.66
CA MET A 430 13.47 -3.18 3.24
C MET A 430 14.64 -2.56 2.48
N ARG A 431 14.88 -3.06 1.26
CA ARG A 431 15.94 -2.54 0.37
C ARG A 431 15.34 -2.05 -0.92
N MET A 432 15.86 -0.94 -1.41
CA MET A 432 15.44 -0.27 -2.63
C MET A 432 16.66 0.01 -3.48
N ILE A 433 16.75 -0.61 -4.65
CA ILE A 433 17.90 -0.44 -5.54
C ILE A 433 17.54 0.59 -6.61
N PHE A 434 18.49 1.47 -6.93
CA PHE A 434 18.40 2.38 -8.06
C PHE A 434 19.61 2.22 -8.96
N ARG A 435 19.38 2.35 -10.27
CA ARG A 435 20.45 2.39 -11.24
C ARG A 435 20.70 3.84 -11.63
N ILE A 436 21.96 4.27 -11.55
CA ILE A 436 22.36 5.61 -11.99
C ILE A 436 23.39 5.45 -13.11
N PRO A 437 23.15 5.99 -14.32
CA PRO A 437 24.17 6.06 -15.35
C PRO A 437 25.40 6.83 -14.87
N SER A 438 26.47 6.10 -14.53
CA SER A 438 27.76 6.71 -14.20
C SER A 438 28.58 6.97 -15.45
N LYS A 439 28.09 7.81 -16.34
CA LYS A 439 29.00 8.61 -17.18
C LYS A 439 29.33 9.90 -16.42
N VAL A 440 29.82 9.75 -15.19
CA VAL A 440 30.23 10.89 -14.37
C VAL A 440 31.56 11.40 -14.93
N MET A 441 31.57 12.67 -15.31
CA MET A 441 32.78 13.35 -15.79
C MET A 441 33.85 13.30 -14.70
N GLU A 442 35.03 12.74 -14.99
CA GLU A 442 36.21 13.02 -14.18
C GLU A 442 36.41 14.53 -14.14
N LEU A 443 36.45 15.13 -12.95
CA LEU A 443 36.97 16.49 -12.84
C LEU A 443 38.42 16.46 -13.28
N SER A 444 38.87 17.52 -13.95
CA SER A 444 40.24 17.71 -14.45
C SER A 444 41.36 17.55 -13.41
N ASN A 445 40.98 17.40 -12.14
CA ASN A 445 41.87 17.37 -10.99
C ASN A 445 42.05 15.95 -10.42
N GLY A 446 41.44 14.92 -11.05
CA GLY A 446 41.52 13.53 -10.59
C GLY A 446 40.66 13.21 -9.37
N THR A 447 39.82 14.15 -8.92
CA THR A 447 38.82 13.91 -7.87
C THR A 447 37.59 13.28 -8.49
N ASP A 448 37.23 12.09 -8.03
CA ASP A 448 36.01 11.42 -8.46
C ASP A 448 34.79 12.16 -7.88
N LEU A 449 33.94 12.74 -8.74
CA LEU A 449 32.69 13.39 -8.29
C LEU A 449 31.84 12.44 -7.47
N ASN A 450 31.94 11.12 -7.71
CA ASN A 450 31.17 10.12 -6.99
C ASN A 450 31.50 10.12 -5.48
N GLU A 451 32.71 10.54 -5.08
CA GLU A 451 33.09 10.64 -3.67
C GLU A 451 32.57 11.91 -2.99
N LEU A 452 32.33 12.97 -3.78
CA LEU A 452 31.87 14.28 -3.30
C LEU A 452 30.35 14.49 -3.43
N MET A 453 29.65 13.58 -4.11
CA MET A 453 28.21 13.63 -4.32
C MET A 453 27.46 12.71 -3.36
N GLU A 454 26.23 13.11 -3.06
CA GLU A 454 25.24 12.29 -2.39
C GLU A 454 23.98 12.29 -3.25
N PHE A 455 23.43 11.09 -3.48
CA PHE A 455 22.15 10.93 -4.16
C PHE A 455 21.09 10.67 -3.11
N ARG A 456 20.11 11.56 -3.08
CA ARG A 456 19.00 11.54 -2.15
C ARG A 456 17.73 11.14 -2.87
N THR A 457 17.12 10.04 -2.47
CA THR A 457 15.89 9.56 -3.09
C THR A 457 14.67 10.13 -2.38
N LEU A 458 13.71 10.63 -3.18
CA LEU A 458 12.37 11.05 -2.78
C LEU A 458 11.36 10.11 -3.41
N ILE A 459 10.37 9.66 -2.65
CA ILE A 459 9.30 8.79 -3.14
C ILE A 459 8.00 9.57 -3.08
N PHE A 460 7.25 9.62 -4.18
CA PHE A 460 5.97 10.32 -4.25
C PHE A 460 4.86 9.34 -4.55
N ASN A 461 3.69 9.56 -3.98
CA ASN A 461 2.48 8.88 -4.38
C ASN A 461 2.08 9.33 -5.80
N GLN A 462 1.71 8.41 -6.68
CA GLN A 462 1.39 8.71 -8.09
C GLN A 462 0.17 9.64 -8.24
N LEU A 463 -0.72 9.69 -7.23
CA LEU A 463 -1.78 10.69 -7.15
C LEU A 463 -1.23 12.13 -7.18
N ASP A 464 -0.07 12.37 -6.56
CA ASP A 464 0.56 13.68 -6.50
C ASP A 464 1.27 14.03 -7.83
N GLN A 465 1.75 13.04 -8.59
CA GLN A 465 2.29 13.25 -9.95
C GLN A 465 1.23 13.63 -10.99
N MET A 466 0.03 13.04 -10.92
CA MET A 466 -1.06 13.43 -11.82
C MET A 466 -1.50 14.87 -11.59
N ALA A 467 -1.41 15.34 -10.33
CA ALA A 467 -1.59 16.75 -9.99
C ALA A 467 -0.44 17.61 -10.58
N PHE A 468 0.81 17.18 -10.45
CA PHE A 468 1.99 17.88 -11.00
C PHE A 468 1.95 18.08 -12.52
N ALA A 469 1.70 17.01 -13.30
CA ALA A 469 1.65 17.09 -14.77
C ALA A 469 0.46 17.95 -15.28
N ARG A 470 -0.65 17.96 -14.55
CA ARG A 470 -1.79 18.84 -14.84
C ARG A 470 -1.56 20.28 -14.41
N ASN A 471 -0.94 20.54 -13.26
CA ASN A 471 -0.58 21.89 -12.78
C ASN A 471 0.32 22.59 -13.79
N LYS A 472 1.33 21.90 -14.35
CA LYS A 472 2.17 22.44 -15.43
C LYS A 472 1.36 22.82 -16.68
N THR A 473 0.32 22.06 -17.02
CA THR A 473 -0.56 22.34 -18.17
C THR A 473 -1.48 23.53 -17.86
N ILE A 474 -1.96 23.65 -16.62
CA ILE A 474 -2.77 24.78 -16.15
C ILE A 474 -1.94 26.05 -16.12
N ASP A 475 -0.71 26.03 -15.60
CA ASP A 475 0.21 27.18 -15.60
C ASP A 475 0.53 27.66 -17.02
N GLN A 476 0.77 26.72 -17.95
CA GLN A 476 0.96 27.04 -19.37
C GLN A 476 -0.28 27.72 -19.98
N GLN A 477 -1.48 27.26 -19.61
CA GLN A 477 -2.75 27.83 -20.11
C GLN A 477 -3.10 29.16 -19.43
N ALA A 478 -2.80 29.33 -18.15
CA ALA A 478 -2.93 30.59 -17.43
C ALA A 478 -2.00 31.64 -18.05
N ASN A 479 -0.75 31.28 -18.33
CA ASN A 479 0.19 32.15 -19.05
C ASN A 479 -0.32 32.52 -20.45
N GLN A 480 -0.96 31.59 -21.17
CA GLN A 480 -1.61 31.88 -22.45
C GLN A 480 -2.79 32.85 -22.31
N VAL A 481 -3.58 32.75 -21.23
CA VAL A 481 -4.66 33.71 -20.93
C VAL A 481 -4.10 35.09 -20.62
N PHE A 482 -3.04 35.18 -19.80
CA PHE A 482 -2.38 36.46 -19.49
C PHE A 482 -1.79 37.11 -20.75
N GLN A 483 -1.06 36.35 -21.58
CA GLN A 483 -0.52 36.85 -22.84
C GLN A 483 -1.61 37.33 -23.79
N ALA A 484 -2.74 36.62 -23.87
CA ALA A 484 -3.86 37.01 -24.71
C ALA A 484 -4.63 38.22 -24.17
N ASP A 485 -4.68 38.40 -22.83
CA ASP A 485 -5.27 39.59 -22.19
C ASP A 485 -4.41 40.84 -22.44
N ASP A 486 -3.09 40.73 -22.27
CA ASP A 486 -2.15 41.82 -22.52
C ASP A 486 -2.18 42.27 -24.00
N ASP A 487 -2.20 41.33 -24.96
CA ASP A 487 -2.34 41.66 -26.39
C ASP A 487 -3.69 42.31 -26.69
N PHE A 488 -4.78 41.80 -26.12
CA PHE A 488 -6.10 42.42 -26.26
C PHE A 488 -6.13 43.86 -25.75
N ARG A 489 -5.57 44.13 -24.56
CA ARG A 489 -5.52 45.48 -23.98
C ARG A 489 -4.65 46.43 -24.80
N LEU A 490 -3.50 45.98 -25.29
CA LEU A 490 -2.63 46.75 -26.15
C LEU A 490 -3.32 47.14 -27.47
N LYS A 491 -4.02 46.19 -28.09
CA LYS A 491 -4.80 46.42 -29.32
C LYS A 491 -6.00 47.33 -29.08
N GLU A 492 -6.67 47.22 -27.93
CA GLU A 492 -7.78 48.08 -27.53
C GLU A 492 -7.30 49.53 -27.38
N GLU A 493 -6.18 49.74 -26.68
CA GLU A 493 -5.59 51.06 -26.51
C GLU A 493 -5.17 51.67 -27.85
N THR A 494 -4.49 50.89 -28.70
CA THR A 494 -4.06 51.33 -30.04
C THR A 494 -5.26 51.74 -30.91
N TYR A 495 -6.34 50.95 -30.89
CA TYR A 495 -7.58 51.27 -31.60
C TYR A 495 -8.23 52.56 -31.08
N LEU A 496 -8.33 52.72 -29.75
CA LEU A 496 -8.94 53.90 -29.13
C LEU A 496 -8.15 55.17 -29.42
N GLN A 497 -6.82 55.10 -29.39
CA GLN A 497 -5.94 56.23 -29.74
C GLN A 497 -6.10 56.61 -31.22
N ALA A 498 -6.08 55.63 -32.14
CA ALA A 498 -6.26 55.87 -33.57
C ALA A 498 -7.65 56.43 -33.90
N LYS A 499 -8.69 55.90 -33.26
CA LYS A 499 -10.07 56.38 -33.40
C LYS A 499 -10.23 57.80 -32.87
N ALA A 500 -9.66 58.13 -31.72
CA ALA A 500 -9.69 59.49 -31.18
C ALA A 500 -8.96 60.49 -32.10
N ALA A 501 -7.81 60.11 -32.66
CA ALA A 501 -7.07 60.96 -33.60
C ALA A 501 -7.84 61.24 -34.90
N TYR A 502 -8.61 60.26 -35.38
CA TYR A 502 -9.48 60.39 -36.54
C TYR A 502 -10.75 61.22 -36.25
N ASP A 503 -11.40 60.97 -35.11
CA ASP A 503 -12.63 61.67 -34.70
C ASP A 503 -12.37 63.18 -34.48
N VAL A 504 -11.15 63.57 -34.07
CA VAL A 504 -10.73 64.97 -33.88
C VAL A 504 -10.18 65.61 -35.18
N GLY A 505 -10.08 64.85 -36.28
CA GLY A 505 -9.61 65.35 -37.58
C GLY A 505 -8.12 65.72 -37.62
N ILE A 506 -7.34 65.27 -36.64
CA ILE A 506 -5.90 65.59 -36.50
C ILE A 506 -5.07 64.79 -37.52
N SER A 507 -5.55 63.62 -37.92
CA SER A 507 -4.92 62.77 -38.92
C SER A 507 -5.71 62.81 -40.23
N GLN A 508 -5.29 63.64 -41.19
CA GLN A 508 -5.79 63.54 -42.58
C GLN A 508 -5.25 62.30 -43.32
N GLU A 509 -4.32 61.54 -42.71
CA GLU A 509 -3.59 60.44 -43.35
C GLU A 509 -3.84 59.04 -42.78
N SER A 510 -4.67 58.87 -41.75
CA SER A 510 -5.16 57.54 -41.36
C SER A 510 -6.46 57.29 -42.14
N PRO A 511 -6.41 56.70 -43.35
CA PRO A 511 -7.62 56.41 -44.10
C PRO A 511 -8.50 55.52 -43.23
N LYS A 512 -9.82 55.68 -43.35
CA LYS A 512 -10.84 54.85 -42.68
C LYS A 512 -10.48 53.35 -42.69
N TYR A 513 -9.83 52.89 -43.75
CA TYR A 513 -9.25 51.55 -43.88
C TYR A 513 -8.31 51.12 -42.74
N VAL A 514 -7.44 52.00 -42.23
CA VAL A 514 -6.53 51.72 -41.10
C VAL A 514 -7.30 51.50 -39.80
N ILE A 515 -8.36 52.29 -39.56
CA ILE A 515 -9.24 52.09 -38.39
C ILE A 515 -10.01 50.79 -38.51
N ASP A 516 -10.51 50.47 -39.70
CA ASP A 516 -11.21 49.22 -39.96
C ASP A 516 -10.26 48.00 -39.77
N GLN A 517 -8.99 48.13 -40.16
CA GLN A 517 -7.96 47.12 -39.93
C GLN A 517 -7.62 46.95 -38.44
N LEU A 518 -7.40 48.04 -37.69
CA LEU A 518 -7.15 47.99 -36.25
C LEU A 518 -8.34 47.40 -35.47
N LYS A 519 -9.57 47.70 -35.92
CA LYS A 519 -10.77 47.09 -35.34
C LYS A 519 -10.84 45.59 -35.60
N MET A 520 -10.47 45.15 -36.81
CA MET A 520 -10.38 43.72 -37.13
C MET A 520 -9.31 43.03 -36.28
N GLU A 521 -8.15 43.66 -36.06
CA GLU A 521 -7.10 43.13 -35.16
C GLU A 521 -7.58 43.05 -33.71
N LEU A 522 -8.31 44.07 -33.21
CA LEU A 522 -8.92 44.06 -31.88
C LEU A 522 -9.94 42.92 -31.73
N ASP A 523 -10.79 42.71 -32.74
CA ASP A 523 -11.79 41.63 -32.73
C ASP A 523 -11.11 40.25 -32.74
N ILE A 524 -9.97 40.09 -33.45
CA ILE A 524 -9.16 38.87 -33.45
C ILE A 524 -8.53 38.63 -32.07
N ALA A 525 -7.86 39.64 -31.49
CA ALA A 525 -7.23 39.53 -30.17
C ALA A 525 -8.29 39.21 -29.09
N LYS A 526 -9.47 39.84 -29.18
CA LYS A 526 -10.61 39.54 -28.30
C LYS A 526 -11.08 38.09 -28.46
N ALA A 527 -11.17 37.58 -29.68
CA ALA A 527 -11.55 36.18 -29.92
C ALA A 527 -10.50 35.20 -29.38
N GLN A 528 -9.22 35.51 -29.50
CA GLN A 528 -8.12 34.72 -28.94
C GLN A 528 -8.14 34.70 -27.41
N TYR A 529 -8.34 35.86 -26.77
CA TYR A 529 -8.54 35.95 -25.32
C TYR A 529 -9.74 35.11 -24.85
N GLN A 530 -10.89 35.23 -25.52
CA GLN A 530 -12.09 34.46 -25.18
C GLN A 530 -11.89 32.95 -25.38
N ALA A 531 -11.15 32.53 -26.40
CA ALA A 531 -10.81 31.14 -26.64
C ALA A 531 -9.85 30.59 -25.58
N ALA A 532 -8.80 31.34 -25.22
CA ALA A 532 -7.88 30.99 -24.15
C ALA A 532 -8.61 30.86 -22.81
N LYS A 533 -9.50 31.82 -22.51
CA LYS A 533 -10.35 31.83 -21.31
C LYS A 533 -11.34 30.66 -21.27
N ALA A 534 -11.96 30.31 -22.40
CA ALA A 534 -12.86 29.16 -22.48
C ALA A 534 -12.13 27.83 -22.30
N ASN A 535 -10.90 27.70 -22.82
CA ASN A 535 -10.06 26.53 -22.61
C ASN A 535 -9.64 26.39 -21.14
N TYR A 536 -9.24 27.51 -20.50
CA TYR A 536 -8.96 27.57 -19.07
C TYR A 536 -10.19 27.16 -18.24
N ASN A 537 -11.36 27.76 -18.49
CA ASN A 537 -12.60 27.46 -17.75
C ASN A 537 -13.09 26.01 -17.94
N ASN A 538 -12.91 25.41 -19.11
CA ASN A 538 -13.28 24.01 -19.35
C ASN A 538 -12.39 23.03 -18.56
N GLN A 539 -11.12 23.36 -18.37
CA GLN A 539 -10.24 22.61 -17.48
C GLN A 539 -10.55 22.92 -16.01
N GLU A 540 -10.94 24.16 -15.68
CA GLU A 540 -11.39 24.58 -14.35
C GLU A 540 -12.67 23.84 -13.89
N ILE A 541 -13.61 23.52 -14.79
CA ILE A 541 -14.81 22.73 -14.45
C ILE A 541 -14.50 21.24 -14.23
N ILE A 542 -13.48 20.71 -14.92
CA ILE A 542 -12.94 19.35 -14.67
C ILE A 542 -12.12 19.35 -13.38
N PHE A 543 -11.41 20.45 -13.12
CA PHE A 543 -10.69 20.75 -11.89
C PHE A 543 -11.67 20.86 -10.72
N ASP A 544 -12.77 21.61 -10.77
CA ASP A 544 -13.75 21.77 -9.67
C ASP A 544 -14.41 20.45 -9.22
N ARG A 545 -14.52 19.47 -10.13
CA ARG A 545 -14.96 18.10 -9.77
C ARG A 545 -13.89 17.30 -9.00
N TRP A 546 -12.63 17.72 -9.08
CA TRP A 546 -11.46 17.23 -8.33
C TRP A 546 -11.08 18.17 -7.15
N ASN A 547 -11.42 19.46 -7.26
CA ASN A 547 -11.05 20.59 -6.39
C ASN A 547 -11.91 20.70 -5.13
N GLN A 548 -12.92 19.84 -4.96
CA GLN A 548 -13.48 19.60 -3.62
C GLN A 548 -12.46 18.95 -2.66
N SER A 549 -11.22 18.66 -3.11
CA SER A 549 -10.19 18.04 -2.26
C SER A 549 -8.80 18.68 -2.19
N LYS A 550 -8.30 19.53 -3.11
CA LYS A 550 -6.92 20.08 -2.96
C LYS A 550 -6.73 21.50 -3.52
N ILE A 551 -6.19 22.37 -2.68
CA ILE A 551 -5.92 23.80 -2.90
C ILE A 551 -4.42 23.97 -3.18
N SER A 552 -3.95 24.08 -4.43
CA SER A 552 -2.81 24.96 -4.82
C SER A 552 -2.08 24.55 -6.12
N ASP A 553 -1.55 25.59 -6.78
CA ASP A 553 -0.55 25.58 -7.87
C ASP A 553 0.84 25.08 -7.39
N PHE A 554 0.88 23.96 -6.69
CA PHE A 554 2.10 23.43 -6.10
C PHE A 554 2.97 22.71 -7.15
N THR A 555 4.21 23.14 -7.32
CA THR A 555 5.23 22.50 -8.15
C THR A 555 6.43 22.11 -7.29
N PHE A 556 6.67 20.81 -7.14
CA PHE A 556 7.85 20.28 -6.44
C PHE A 556 9.10 20.56 -7.28
N ASP A 557 10.12 21.17 -6.68
CA ASP A 557 11.37 21.56 -7.35
C ASP A 557 12.60 21.35 -6.45
N VAL A 558 13.77 21.73 -6.98
CA VAL A 558 15.07 21.60 -6.27
C VAL A 558 15.07 22.38 -4.96
N ASP A 559 14.43 23.55 -4.91
CA ASP A 559 14.42 24.40 -3.71
C ASP A 559 13.61 23.74 -2.57
N ILE A 560 12.46 23.15 -2.88
CA ILE A 560 11.70 22.37 -1.90
C ILE A 560 12.50 21.16 -1.47
N ALA A 561 13.08 20.41 -2.42
CA ALA A 561 13.87 19.24 -2.10
C ALA A 561 15.02 19.63 -1.13
N GLN A 562 15.84 20.61 -1.46
CA GLN A 562 16.92 21.05 -0.55
C GLN A 562 16.42 21.49 0.84
N GLY A 563 15.17 21.97 0.96
CA GLY A 563 14.56 22.35 2.23
C GLY A 563 14.03 21.18 3.08
N ILE A 564 13.88 19.98 2.52
CA ILE A 564 13.41 18.80 3.25
C ILE A 564 14.51 18.32 4.22
N PRO A 565 14.17 17.95 5.47
CA PRO A 565 15.14 17.40 6.41
C PRO A 565 15.86 16.17 5.86
N ALA A 566 17.17 16.04 6.12
CA ALA A 566 17.98 14.90 5.69
C ALA A 566 17.40 13.53 6.13
N SER A 567 16.66 13.50 7.25
CA SER A 567 15.98 12.29 7.76
C SER A 567 14.86 11.77 6.87
N ASN A 568 14.29 12.63 6.03
CA ASN A 568 13.20 12.26 5.13
C ASN A 568 13.73 11.76 3.77
N TYR A 569 15.06 11.71 3.64
CA TYR A 569 15.74 11.18 2.49
C TYR A 569 16.28 9.80 2.76
N ALA A 570 16.10 8.94 1.77
CA ALA A 570 16.78 7.68 1.74
C ALA A 570 18.09 7.89 0.94
N VAL A 571 19.23 7.80 1.63
CA VAL A 571 20.56 8.07 1.05
C VAL A 571 21.03 6.86 0.26
N ALA A 572 21.32 7.06 -1.03
CA ALA A 572 21.77 5.97 -1.88
C ALA A 572 23.27 5.71 -1.67
N THR A 573 23.63 4.47 -1.40
CA THR A 573 25.00 4.01 -1.19
C THR A 573 25.47 3.24 -2.41
N LEU A 574 26.70 3.50 -2.87
CA LEU A 574 27.29 2.78 -4.00
C LEU A 574 27.42 1.28 -3.67
N VAL A 575 26.88 0.42 -4.53
CA VAL A 575 27.01 -1.05 -4.42
C VAL A 575 27.94 -1.57 -5.51
N PRO A 576 29.22 -1.82 -5.18
CA PRO A 576 30.12 -2.48 -6.11
C PRO A 576 29.66 -3.94 -6.34
N HIS A 577 29.64 -4.38 -7.60
CA HIS A 577 29.34 -5.76 -8.01
C HIS A 577 27.89 -6.25 -7.80
N LEU A 578 26.89 -5.37 -7.82
CA LEU A 578 25.47 -5.74 -7.69
C LEU A 578 25.03 -6.94 -8.55
N PRO A 579 25.42 -7.08 -9.84
CA PRO A 579 25.03 -8.23 -10.66
C PRO A 579 25.49 -9.58 -10.09
N GLU A 580 26.70 -9.64 -9.50
CA GLU A 580 27.19 -10.86 -8.84
C GLU A 580 26.40 -11.19 -7.58
N VAL A 581 26.01 -10.17 -6.80
CA VAL A 581 25.19 -10.33 -5.59
C VAL A 581 23.80 -10.84 -5.93
N LEU A 582 23.14 -10.27 -6.95
CA LEU A 582 21.83 -10.72 -7.42
C LEU A 582 21.89 -12.15 -7.95
N THR A 583 22.91 -12.50 -8.73
CA THR A 583 23.11 -13.85 -9.26
C THR A 583 23.30 -14.87 -8.14
N ARG A 584 24.13 -14.54 -7.13
CA ARG A 584 24.37 -15.41 -5.97
C ARG A 584 23.11 -15.61 -5.12
N THR A 585 22.29 -14.56 -4.98
CA THR A 585 21.04 -14.61 -4.21
C THR A 585 19.98 -15.44 -4.94
N ALA A 586 19.83 -15.26 -6.25
CA ALA A 586 18.95 -16.08 -7.08
C ALA A 586 19.33 -17.57 -7.03
N PHE A 587 20.64 -17.87 -7.01
CA PHE A 587 21.14 -19.23 -6.83
C PHE A 587 20.76 -19.82 -5.46
N GLN A 588 20.94 -19.07 -4.37
CA GLN A 588 20.56 -19.51 -3.03
C GLN A 588 19.04 -19.74 -2.88
N LEU A 589 18.22 -18.87 -3.47
CA LEU A 589 16.76 -19.06 -3.52
C LEU A 589 16.38 -20.32 -4.30
N SER A 590 17.09 -20.63 -5.39
CA SER A 590 16.87 -21.88 -6.14
C SER A 590 17.14 -23.11 -5.28
N GLU A 591 18.24 -23.14 -4.52
CA GLU A 591 18.55 -24.25 -3.61
C GLU A 591 17.47 -24.41 -2.52
N GLN A 592 16.93 -23.30 -2.00
CA GLN A 592 15.85 -23.34 -1.02
C GLN A 592 14.54 -23.87 -1.60
N VAL A 593 14.15 -23.42 -2.80
CA VAL A 593 12.96 -23.91 -3.52
C VAL A 593 13.06 -25.42 -3.74
N ASP A 594 14.23 -25.91 -4.16
CA ASP A 594 14.46 -27.35 -4.38
C ASP A 594 14.34 -28.15 -3.06
N SER A 595 14.91 -27.63 -1.96
CA SER A 595 14.80 -28.25 -0.63
C SER A 595 13.35 -28.30 -0.11
N PHE A 596 12.53 -27.28 -0.39
CA PHE A 596 11.12 -27.26 -0.02
C PHE A 596 10.30 -28.24 -0.85
N ASN A 597 10.56 -28.32 -2.15
CA ASN A 597 9.93 -29.31 -3.04
C ASN A 597 10.20 -30.74 -2.55
N GLU A 598 11.44 -31.04 -2.15
CA GLU A 598 11.79 -32.34 -1.56
C GLU A 598 11.04 -32.62 -0.25
N SER A 599 10.91 -31.61 0.62
CA SER A 599 10.18 -31.73 1.89
C SER A 599 8.68 -31.97 1.68
N ILE A 600 8.06 -31.27 0.73
CA ILE A 600 6.65 -31.48 0.35
C ILE A 600 6.44 -32.90 -0.16
N GLU A 601 7.33 -33.39 -1.02
CA GLU A 601 7.22 -34.73 -1.60
C GLU A 601 7.39 -35.82 -0.51
N ASN A 602 8.32 -35.63 0.42
CA ASN A 602 8.48 -36.52 1.57
C ASN A 602 7.22 -36.57 2.46
N SER A 603 6.60 -35.41 2.73
CA SER A 603 5.36 -35.32 3.52
C SER A 603 4.14 -35.91 2.80
N LYS A 604 4.02 -35.74 1.48
CA LYS A 604 2.99 -36.41 0.64
C LYS A 604 3.14 -37.92 0.70
N ASN A 605 4.37 -38.43 0.56
CA ASN A 605 4.65 -39.87 0.64
C ASN A 605 4.30 -40.45 2.02
N ARG A 606 4.59 -39.71 3.10
CA ARG A 606 4.20 -40.09 4.47
C ARG A 606 2.67 -40.10 4.64
N GLN A 607 1.97 -39.07 4.15
CA GLN A 607 0.50 -38.99 4.20
C GLN A 607 -0.14 -40.16 3.43
N ALA A 608 0.33 -40.46 2.22
CA ALA A 608 -0.18 -41.56 1.40
C ALA A 608 0.02 -42.93 2.08
N LYS A 609 1.15 -43.12 2.77
CA LYS A 609 1.41 -44.34 3.57
C LYS A 609 0.41 -44.47 4.72
N LEU A 610 0.15 -43.40 5.46
CA LEU A 610 -0.80 -43.39 6.58
C LEU A 610 -2.24 -43.58 6.12
N GLN A 611 -2.64 -43.01 4.98
CA GLN A 611 -3.96 -43.24 4.39
C GLN A 611 -4.17 -44.71 4.01
N LYS A 612 -3.16 -45.38 3.47
CA LYS A 612 -3.21 -46.83 3.21
C LYS A 612 -3.35 -47.64 4.50
N GLU A 613 -2.63 -47.27 5.56
CA GLU A 613 -2.74 -47.93 6.86
C GLU A 613 -4.13 -47.72 7.50
N TYR A 614 -4.68 -46.51 7.38
CA TYR A 614 -6.04 -46.19 7.84
C TYR A 614 -7.09 -47.03 7.13
N ALA A 615 -7.03 -47.11 5.80
CA ALA A 615 -7.97 -47.89 5.00
C ALA A 615 -7.91 -49.39 5.33
N GLN A 616 -6.72 -49.92 5.61
CA GLN A 616 -6.55 -51.30 6.06
C GLN A 616 -7.18 -51.53 7.44
N LEU A 617 -6.97 -50.61 8.40
CA LEU A 617 -7.59 -50.67 9.73
C LEU A 617 -9.12 -50.64 9.66
N GLU A 618 -9.68 -49.80 8.78
CA GLU A 618 -11.12 -49.72 8.59
C GLU A 618 -11.70 -51.05 8.08
N LYS A 619 -11.00 -51.69 7.13
CA LYS A 619 -11.35 -53.03 6.65
C LYS A 619 -11.25 -54.08 7.75
N ASP A 620 -10.20 -54.06 8.57
CA ASP A 620 -10.00 -55.02 9.68
C ASP A 620 -11.09 -54.87 10.77
N ILE A 621 -11.51 -53.63 11.06
CA ILE A 621 -12.63 -53.32 11.97
C ILE A 621 -13.95 -53.81 11.38
N GLU A 622 -14.19 -53.61 10.09
CA GLU A 622 -15.44 -54.03 9.43
C GLU A 622 -15.56 -55.57 9.36
N GLU A 623 -14.48 -56.27 8.98
CA GLU A 623 -14.40 -57.74 9.04
C GLU A 623 -14.53 -58.24 10.49
N SER A 624 -13.96 -57.49 11.43
CA SER A 624 -14.13 -57.53 12.89
C SER A 624 -15.59 -57.65 13.33
N ALA A 625 -16.32 -56.57 13.06
CA ALA A 625 -17.71 -56.39 13.43
C ALA A 625 -18.65 -57.42 12.77
N LYS A 626 -18.35 -57.84 11.53
CA LYS A 626 -19.09 -58.92 10.85
C LYS A 626 -18.96 -60.26 11.59
N ARG A 627 -17.82 -60.53 12.24
CA ARG A 627 -17.61 -61.72 13.07
C ARG A 627 -18.24 -61.60 14.45
N GLU A 628 -18.35 -60.38 14.99
CA GLU A 628 -19.03 -60.08 16.27
C GLU A 628 -20.55 -60.25 16.18
N ASN A 629 -21.16 -59.82 15.07
CA ASN A 629 -22.62 -59.77 14.91
C ASN A 629 -23.40 -61.08 15.23
N PRO A 630 -22.92 -62.29 14.88
CA PRO A 630 -23.61 -63.53 15.25
C PRO A 630 -23.33 -64.05 16.68
N LEU A 631 -22.35 -63.48 17.41
CA LEU A 631 -21.98 -63.95 18.76
C LEU A 631 -23.08 -63.69 19.80
N PRO A 632 -23.68 -62.48 19.90
CA PRO A 632 -24.77 -62.22 20.86
C PRO A 632 -25.97 -63.13 20.67
N ALA A 633 -26.35 -63.41 19.41
CA ALA A 633 -27.45 -64.31 19.10
C ALA A 633 -27.15 -65.78 19.48
N LYS A 634 -25.90 -66.23 19.31
CA LYS A 634 -25.46 -67.57 19.74
C LYS A 634 -25.38 -67.69 21.26
N ILE A 635 -24.88 -66.66 21.94
CA ILE A 635 -24.83 -66.58 23.41
C ILE A 635 -26.25 -66.64 23.97
N GLN A 636 -27.17 -65.83 23.43
CA GLN A 636 -28.58 -65.84 23.83
C GLN A 636 -29.24 -67.21 23.59
N GLY A 637 -28.99 -67.84 22.44
CA GLY A 637 -29.52 -69.18 22.15
C GLY A 637 -29.07 -70.24 23.14
N ILE A 638 -27.81 -70.23 23.56
CA ILE A 638 -27.28 -71.16 24.58
C ILE A 638 -27.86 -70.84 25.96
N GLN A 639 -27.99 -69.57 26.32
CA GLN A 639 -28.63 -69.17 27.58
C GLN A 639 -30.09 -69.62 27.66
N ASP A 640 -30.84 -69.51 26.55
CA ASP A 640 -32.22 -69.97 26.46
C ASP A 640 -32.30 -71.51 26.55
N GLU A 641 -31.34 -72.23 25.97
CA GLU A 641 -31.24 -73.69 26.07
C GLU A 641 -30.89 -74.15 27.49
N ILE A 642 -29.97 -73.47 28.19
CA ILE A 642 -29.67 -73.70 29.61
C ILE A 642 -30.91 -73.49 30.47
N LYS A 643 -31.64 -72.38 30.28
CA LYS A 643 -32.90 -72.11 31.00
C LYS A 643 -33.92 -73.23 30.79
N LYS A 644 -34.07 -73.71 29.55
CA LYS A 644 -34.98 -74.82 29.23
C LYS A 644 -34.57 -76.11 29.93
N LEU A 645 -33.28 -76.44 29.96
CA LEU A 645 -32.77 -77.64 30.64
C LEU A 645 -32.95 -77.56 32.17
N ILE A 646 -32.77 -76.39 32.77
CA ILE A 646 -33.03 -76.15 34.20
C ILE A 646 -34.51 -76.40 34.53
N LEU A 647 -35.43 -75.85 33.73
CA LEU A 647 -36.87 -76.08 33.91
C LEU A 647 -37.25 -77.56 33.79
N GLN A 648 -36.58 -78.32 32.89
CA GLN A 648 -36.79 -79.77 32.76
C GLN A 648 -36.28 -80.55 33.98
N LEU A 649 -35.13 -80.14 34.54
CA LEU A 649 -34.57 -80.72 35.76
C LEU A 649 -35.47 -80.43 36.98
N GLU A 650 -35.99 -79.21 37.11
CA GLU A 650 -36.92 -78.82 38.18
C GLU A 650 -38.25 -79.60 38.10
N ALA A 651 -38.75 -79.84 36.88
CA ALA A 651 -39.95 -80.64 36.65
C ALA A 651 -39.77 -82.11 37.05
N THR A 652 -38.60 -82.70 36.77
CA THR A 652 -38.27 -84.06 37.22
C THR A 652 -38.10 -84.13 38.74
N LEU A 653 -37.57 -83.07 39.37
CA LEU A 653 -37.45 -83.00 40.84
C LEU A 653 -38.80 -82.89 41.59
N HIS A 654 -39.86 -82.41 40.93
CA HIS A 654 -41.18 -82.16 41.55
C HIS A 654 -42.16 -83.34 41.44
N GLU A 655 -41.78 -84.45 40.83
CA GLU A 655 -42.62 -85.65 40.72
C GLU A 655 -42.74 -86.36 42.09
N LYS A 656 -43.75 -85.98 42.89
CA LYS A 656 -44.00 -86.56 44.22
C LYS A 656 -44.52 -87.99 44.11
N ILE A 657 -43.71 -88.96 44.53
CA ILE A 657 -44.14 -90.35 44.67
C ILE A 657 -44.87 -90.54 46.02
N SER A 658 -46.16 -90.91 45.96
CA SER A 658 -46.98 -91.27 47.12
C SER A 658 -46.96 -92.79 47.31
N ILE A 659 -46.19 -93.28 48.29
CA ILE A 659 -46.00 -94.71 48.56
C ILE A 659 -47.04 -95.17 49.59
N LYS A 660 -47.75 -96.28 49.32
CA LYS A 660 -48.78 -96.83 50.23
C LYS A 660 -48.55 -98.28 50.68
N THR A 661 -47.65 -99.06 50.08
CA THR A 661 -47.43 -100.47 50.49
C THR A 661 -45.97 -100.96 50.40
N GLU A 662 -45.65 -102.07 51.08
CA GLU A 662 -44.29 -102.64 51.24
C GLU A 662 -43.78 -103.36 49.97
N GLU A 663 -44.67 -103.75 49.05
CA GLU A 663 -44.35 -104.29 47.71
C GLU A 663 -43.92 -103.17 46.71
N ASP A 664 -44.20 -101.90 47.03
CA ASP A 664 -43.82 -100.73 46.21
C ASP A 664 -42.34 -100.32 46.39
N ALA A 665 -41.64 -100.83 47.40
CA ALA A 665 -40.29 -100.39 47.76
C ALA A 665 -39.21 -100.79 46.74
N GLU A 666 -39.35 -101.93 46.08
CA GLU A 666 -38.37 -102.43 45.10
C GLU A 666 -38.58 -101.82 43.70
N ALA A 667 -39.84 -101.54 43.33
CA ALA A 667 -40.18 -100.73 42.16
C ALA A 667 -39.73 -99.28 42.33
N PHE A 668 -39.89 -98.71 43.52
CA PHE A 668 -39.39 -97.38 43.87
C PHE A 668 -37.87 -97.27 43.74
N LYS A 669 -37.11 -98.29 44.16
CA LYS A 669 -35.64 -98.29 44.06
C LYS A 669 -35.15 -98.31 42.61
N ASN A 670 -35.84 -99.05 41.73
CA ASN A 670 -35.54 -99.04 40.30
C ASN A 670 -35.97 -97.74 39.62
N HIS A 671 -37.09 -97.14 40.04
CA HIS A 671 -37.54 -95.84 39.53
C HIS A 671 -36.60 -94.71 39.97
N LEU A 672 -36.19 -94.68 41.24
CA LEU A 672 -35.24 -93.72 41.80
C LEU A 672 -33.89 -93.78 41.08
N ASN A 673 -33.40 -94.99 40.77
CA ASN A 673 -32.17 -95.14 39.98
C ASN A 673 -32.32 -94.61 38.55
N SER A 674 -33.44 -94.88 37.88
CA SER A 674 -33.68 -94.39 36.51
C SER A 674 -33.84 -92.87 36.46
N GLU A 675 -34.47 -92.29 37.48
CA GLU A 675 -34.70 -90.86 37.62
C GLU A 675 -33.41 -90.11 37.99
N GLN A 676 -32.60 -90.66 38.89
CA GLN A 676 -31.25 -90.17 39.16
C GLN A 676 -30.37 -90.18 37.90
N GLN A 677 -30.50 -91.21 37.05
CA GLN A 677 -29.76 -91.29 35.80
C GLN A 677 -30.21 -90.23 34.78
N ALA A 678 -31.52 -89.94 34.72
CA ALA A 678 -32.07 -88.87 33.88
C ALA A 678 -31.66 -87.47 34.37
N GLN A 679 -31.69 -87.24 35.69
CA GLN A 679 -31.25 -86.00 36.32
C GLN A 679 -29.75 -85.77 36.11
N MET A 680 -28.92 -86.80 36.26
CA MET A 680 -27.49 -86.73 35.94
C MET A 680 -27.23 -86.39 34.47
N SER A 681 -27.98 -87.01 33.55
CA SER A 681 -27.86 -86.72 32.12
C SER A 681 -28.25 -85.27 31.75
N LEU A 682 -29.28 -84.73 32.42
CA LEU A 682 -29.67 -83.32 32.29
C LEU A 682 -28.60 -82.38 32.85
N LEU A 683 -28.03 -82.72 34.01
CA LEU A 683 -26.97 -81.94 34.65
C LEU A 683 -25.71 -81.89 33.77
N ASP A 684 -25.31 -83.01 33.16
CA ASP A 684 -24.16 -83.06 32.24
C ASP A 684 -24.36 -82.16 31.01
N LYS A 685 -25.58 -82.12 30.46
CA LYS A 685 -25.93 -81.21 29.34
C LYS A 685 -25.89 -79.75 29.75
N ILE A 686 -26.37 -79.42 30.96
CA ILE A 686 -26.29 -78.06 31.51
C ILE A 686 -24.82 -77.65 31.66
N ILE A 687 -23.97 -78.53 32.21
CA ILE A 687 -22.54 -78.27 32.39
C ILE A 687 -21.84 -78.04 31.04
N ALA A 688 -22.11 -78.88 30.03
CA ALA A 688 -21.55 -78.74 28.70
C ALA A 688 -21.94 -77.40 28.04
N ASN A 689 -23.21 -77.00 28.14
CA ASN A 689 -23.68 -75.72 27.61
C ASN A 689 -23.09 -74.52 28.37
N PHE A 690 -22.88 -74.62 29.68
CA PHE A 690 -22.18 -73.59 30.45
C PHE A 690 -20.71 -73.44 30.04
N GLN A 691 -20.01 -74.53 29.74
CA GLN A 691 -18.63 -74.47 29.24
C GLN A 691 -18.58 -73.80 27.86
N GLN A 692 -19.52 -74.13 26.97
CA GLN A 692 -19.63 -73.51 25.65
C GLN A 692 -19.98 -72.01 25.74
N LEU A 693 -20.88 -71.64 26.66
CA LEU A 693 -21.23 -70.23 26.92
C LEU A 693 -19.99 -69.44 27.34
N LYS A 694 -19.20 -69.97 28.30
CA LYS A 694 -17.98 -69.34 28.80
C LYS A 694 -16.92 -69.14 27.71
N GLU A 695 -16.77 -70.09 26.79
CA GLU A 695 -15.88 -69.93 25.63
C GLU A 695 -16.34 -68.84 24.67
N LEU A 696 -17.65 -68.70 24.44
CA LEU A 696 -18.20 -67.67 23.54
C LEU A 696 -18.11 -66.28 24.16
N GLU A 697 -18.40 -66.13 25.45
CA GLU A 697 -18.22 -64.88 26.19
C GLU A 697 -16.74 -64.44 26.22
N SER A 698 -15.81 -65.39 26.38
CA SER A 698 -14.37 -65.09 26.27
C SER A 698 -13.98 -64.61 24.87
N LYS A 699 -14.53 -65.23 23.81
CA LYS A 699 -14.27 -64.82 22.42
C LYS A 699 -14.87 -63.45 22.10
N GLU A 700 -16.04 -63.14 22.62
CA GLU A 700 -16.67 -61.82 22.51
C GLU A 700 -15.81 -60.74 23.17
N LEU A 701 -15.34 -61.00 24.40
CA LEU A 701 -14.47 -60.09 25.13
C LEU A 701 -13.16 -59.80 24.38
N ASP A 702 -12.50 -60.83 23.85
CA ASP A 702 -11.27 -60.69 23.07
C ASP A 702 -11.50 -59.92 21.76
N LEU A 703 -12.63 -60.15 21.08
CA LEU A 703 -12.99 -59.43 19.85
C LEU A 703 -13.24 -57.95 20.13
N SER A 704 -14.04 -57.65 21.17
CA SER A 704 -14.33 -56.30 21.60
C SER A 704 -13.06 -55.54 22.03
N LYS A 705 -12.11 -56.21 22.69
CA LYS A 705 -10.80 -55.62 23.02
C LYS A 705 -10.01 -55.26 21.76
N ASN A 706 -9.91 -56.17 20.79
CA ASN A 706 -9.20 -55.92 19.54
C ASN A 706 -9.82 -54.78 18.72
N ILE A 707 -11.16 -54.73 18.65
CA ILE A 707 -11.89 -53.63 17.97
C ILE A 707 -11.58 -52.29 18.64
N ASN A 708 -11.55 -52.23 19.97
CA ASN A 708 -11.20 -51.01 20.69
C ASN A 708 -9.74 -50.58 20.48
N ASP A 709 -8.80 -51.53 20.47
CA ASP A 709 -7.38 -51.25 20.18
C ASP A 709 -7.19 -50.73 18.74
N TRP A 710 -7.88 -51.33 17.76
CA TRP A 710 -7.87 -50.87 16.38
C TRP A 710 -8.50 -49.49 16.21
N ARG A 711 -9.64 -49.20 16.87
CA ARG A 711 -10.25 -47.86 16.87
C ARG A 711 -9.33 -46.81 17.49
N SER A 712 -8.61 -47.16 18.56
CA SER A 712 -7.59 -46.30 19.16
C SER A 712 -6.45 -46.00 18.17
N LYS A 713 -5.95 -47.02 17.47
CA LYS A 713 -4.93 -46.87 16.42
C LYS A 713 -5.42 -46.04 15.24
N GLN A 714 -6.66 -46.27 14.79
CA GLN A 714 -7.33 -45.51 13.73
C GLN A 714 -7.43 -44.03 14.10
N LYS A 715 -7.81 -43.70 15.34
CA LYS A 715 -7.87 -42.32 15.84
C LYS A 715 -6.50 -41.63 15.82
N LYS A 716 -5.43 -42.34 16.21
CA LYS A 716 -4.05 -41.81 16.16
C LYS A 716 -3.62 -41.50 14.73
N ILE A 717 -3.82 -42.44 13.81
CA ILE A 717 -3.48 -42.27 12.39
C ILE A 717 -4.30 -41.14 11.76
N SER A 718 -5.60 -41.05 12.05
CA SER A 718 -6.44 -39.94 11.58
C SER A 718 -5.91 -38.59 12.04
N THR A 719 -5.51 -38.48 13.31
CA THR A 719 -4.93 -37.24 13.86
C THR A 719 -3.62 -36.88 13.15
N GLU A 720 -2.75 -37.87 12.91
CA GLU A 720 -1.47 -37.65 12.20
C GLU A 720 -1.68 -37.24 10.74
N ILE A 721 -2.67 -37.81 10.04
CA ILE A 721 -3.04 -37.38 8.68
C ILE A 721 -3.50 -35.91 8.68
N VAL A 722 -4.31 -35.50 9.65
CA VAL A 722 -4.75 -34.09 9.77
C VAL A 722 -3.57 -33.16 10.00
N LEU A 723 -2.64 -33.51 10.89
CA LEU A 723 -1.43 -32.72 11.15
C LEU A 723 -0.54 -32.61 9.90
N LEU A 724 -0.29 -33.71 9.19
CA LEU A 724 0.49 -33.69 7.94
C LEU A 724 -0.20 -32.88 6.83
N THR A 725 -1.53 -32.88 6.80
CA THR A 725 -2.29 -32.07 5.84
C THR A 725 -2.10 -30.57 6.12
N ALA A 726 -2.10 -30.18 7.40
CA ALA A 726 -1.79 -28.80 7.79
C ALA A 726 -0.33 -28.42 7.48
N GLU A 727 0.61 -29.31 7.78
CA GLU A 727 2.04 -29.12 7.45
C GLU A 727 2.28 -28.94 5.95
N LEU A 728 1.64 -29.77 5.11
CA LEU A 728 1.69 -29.62 3.65
C LEU A 728 1.10 -28.29 3.17
N GLY A 729 0.04 -27.80 3.81
CA GLY A 729 -0.51 -26.48 3.52
C GLY A 729 0.51 -25.37 3.77
N MET A 730 1.14 -25.36 4.95
CA MET A 730 2.16 -24.37 5.29
C MET A 730 3.38 -24.44 4.37
N LEU A 731 3.90 -25.64 4.07
CA LEU A 731 5.03 -25.82 3.16
C LEU A 731 4.70 -25.35 1.73
N GLN A 732 3.47 -25.57 1.27
CA GLN A 732 3.03 -25.14 -0.06
C GLN A 732 2.89 -23.61 -0.14
N ASP A 733 2.37 -22.98 0.91
CA ASP A 733 2.30 -21.51 0.99
C ASP A 733 3.72 -20.90 0.99
N GLU A 734 4.65 -21.48 1.74
CA GLU A 734 6.05 -21.04 1.78
C GLU A 734 6.78 -21.24 0.44
N LEU A 735 6.52 -22.36 -0.26
CA LEU A 735 7.04 -22.59 -1.62
C LEU A 735 6.52 -21.55 -2.62
N ASN A 736 5.23 -21.21 -2.55
CA ASN A 736 4.63 -20.22 -3.44
C ASN A 736 5.26 -18.83 -3.23
N MET A 737 5.52 -18.46 -1.96
CA MET A 737 6.21 -17.23 -1.60
C MET A 737 7.64 -17.20 -2.14
N LEU A 738 8.46 -18.23 -1.87
CA LEU A 738 9.84 -18.33 -2.36
C LEU A 738 9.93 -18.36 -3.88
N SER A 739 8.98 -19.01 -4.56
CA SER A 739 8.93 -19.05 -6.03
C SER A 739 8.62 -17.68 -6.63
N THR A 740 7.76 -16.90 -5.97
CA THR A 740 7.45 -15.52 -6.37
C THR A 740 8.66 -14.61 -6.18
N GLU A 741 9.35 -14.73 -5.03
CA GLU A 741 10.59 -14.01 -4.74
C GLU A 741 11.69 -14.34 -5.77
N LYS A 742 11.87 -15.62 -6.08
CA LYS A 742 12.82 -16.07 -7.12
C LYS A 742 12.48 -15.46 -8.48
N ALA A 743 11.20 -15.48 -8.90
CA ALA A 743 10.79 -14.92 -10.19
C ALA A 743 11.05 -13.40 -10.27
N ALA A 744 10.86 -12.68 -9.16
CA ALA A 744 11.22 -11.26 -9.07
C ALA A 744 12.74 -11.06 -9.22
N PHE A 745 13.55 -11.86 -8.52
CA PHE A 745 15.02 -11.83 -8.63
C PHE A 745 15.53 -12.19 -10.02
N ASP A 746 14.96 -13.20 -10.68
CA ASP A 746 15.32 -13.57 -12.06
C ASP A 746 14.99 -12.42 -13.03
N THR A 747 13.84 -11.77 -12.85
CA THR A 747 13.44 -10.60 -13.67
C THR A 747 14.42 -9.44 -13.49
N LEU A 748 14.79 -9.13 -12.25
CA LEU A 748 15.79 -8.10 -11.93
C LEU A 748 17.15 -8.46 -12.50
N SER A 749 17.63 -9.68 -12.26
CA SER A 749 18.91 -10.15 -12.79
C SER A 749 18.97 -10.03 -14.31
N ASN A 750 17.88 -10.37 -15.01
CA ASN A 750 17.80 -10.22 -16.46
C ASN A 750 17.86 -8.74 -16.88
N GLN A 751 17.12 -7.84 -16.20
CA GLN A 751 17.18 -6.39 -16.43
C GLN A 751 18.58 -5.80 -16.19
N PHE A 752 19.35 -6.37 -15.25
CA PHE A 752 20.70 -5.92 -14.94
C PHE A 752 21.80 -6.58 -15.78
N SER A 753 21.50 -7.67 -16.49
CA SER A 753 22.47 -8.46 -17.27
C SER A 753 22.65 -8.01 -18.72
N ASP A 754 21.82 -7.08 -19.23
CA ASP A 754 21.93 -6.61 -20.60
C ASP A 754 23.29 -5.92 -20.84
N SER A 755 23.99 -6.37 -21.89
CA SER A 755 25.39 -6.03 -22.20
C SER A 755 25.64 -4.56 -22.56
N ASP A 756 24.58 -3.77 -22.75
CA ASP A 756 24.67 -2.34 -23.06
C ASP A 756 25.09 -1.48 -21.83
N HIS A 757 25.46 -2.12 -20.73
CA HIS A 757 25.55 -1.50 -19.40
C HIS A 757 26.96 -1.56 -18.78
N ALA A 758 27.99 -1.87 -19.57
CA ALA A 758 29.37 -1.73 -19.14
C ALA A 758 29.69 -0.24 -18.83
N GLY A 759 29.89 0.09 -17.55
CA GLY A 759 30.23 1.44 -17.08
C GLY A 759 29.17 2.18 -16.27
N TYR A 760 28.14 1.48 -15.74
CA TYR A 760 27.15 2.05 -14.82
C TYR A 760 27.52 1.71 -13.36
N SER A 761 27.28 2.66 -12.45
CA SER A 761 27.36 2.48 -11.01
C SER A 761 25.97 2.24 -10.45
N TYR A 762 25.84 1.22 -9.60
CA TYR A 762 24.59 0.90 -8.94
C TYR A 762 24.57 1.51 -7.55
N TYR A 763 23.45 2.13 -7.18
CA TYR A 763 23.27 2.70 -5.85
C TYR A 763 22.09 2.00 -5.17
N GLU A 764 22.33 1.47 -3.98
CA GLU A 764 21.29 0.86 -3.15
C GLU A 764 20.95 1.83 -2.03
N VAL A 765 19.66 2.08 -1.89
CA VAL A 765 19.08 2.70 -0.72
C VAL A 765 18.65 1.56 0.21
N VAL A 766 19.37 1.39 1.31
CA VAL A 766 18.98 0.46 2.37
C VAL A 766 18.29 1.26 3.45
N ASN A 767 17.04 0.91 3.75
CA ASN A 767 16.42 1.37 4.98
C ASN A 767 16.46 0.21 5.99
N GLU A 768 17.40 0.30 6.93
CA GLU A 768 17.61 -0.74 7.94
C GLU A 768 16.39 -0.90 8.87
N ASP A 769 15.61 0.16 9.04
CA ASP A 769 14.42 0.18 9.89
C ASP A 769 13.17 -0.36 9.17
N GLY A 770 13.26 -0.66 7.86
CA GLY A 770 12.13 -1.17 7.07
C GLY A 770 11.06 -0.12 6.71
N ASP A 771 11.12 1.06 7.29
CA ASP A 771 10.10 2.10 7.17
C ASP A 771 10.46 3.10 6.07
N PHE A 772 10.40 2.66 4.81
CA PHE A 772 10.44 3.64 3.72
C PHE A 772 9.28 4.60 3.89
N THR A 773 9.59 5.90 3.82
CA THR A 773 8.60 6.95 3.80
C THR A 773 8.52 7.60 2.44
N ASP A 774 7.37 8.16 2.12
CA ASP A 774 7.25 9.10 1.02
C ASP A 774 7.98 10.42 1.32
N ASN A 775 7.92 11.37 0.39
CA ASN A 775 8.50 12.70 0.49
C ASN A 775 7.94 13.51 1.68
N PHE A 776 6.85 13.05 2.29
CA PHE A 776 6.20 13.65 3.45
C PHE A 776 6.60 13.01 4.78
N GLY A 777 7.38 11.93 4.76
CA GLY A 777 7.74 11.20 5.97
C GLY A 777 6.67 10.19 6.40
N GLU A 778 5.69 9.88 5.55
CA GLU A 778 4.67 8.86 5.83
C GLU A 778 5.12 7.49 5.32
N PRO A 779 4.94 6.41 6.11
CA PRO A 779 5.26 5.07 5.66
C PRO A 779 4.56 4.73 4.34
N LEU A 780 5.28 4.08 3.43
CA LEU A 780 4.67 3.66 2.17
C LEU A 780 3.63 2.55 2.41
N VAL A 781 2.51 2.62 1.72
CA VAL A 781 1.34 1.75 1.92
C VAL A 781 1.23 0.74 0.78
N THR A 782 1.02 -0.54 1.13
CA THR A 782 0.80 -1.62 0.15
C THR A 782 -0.40 -1.33 -0.75
N GLY A 783 -0.25 -1.60 -2.05
CA GLY A 783 -1.27 -1.39 -3.07
C GLY A 783 -1.35 0.04 -3.63
N ASN A 784 -0.76 1.02 -2.94
CA ASN A 784 -0.59 2.36 -3.50
C ASN A 784 0.49 2.35 -4.57
N THR A 785 0.31 3.22 -5.57
CA THR A 785 1.28 3.39 -6.64
C THR A 785 2.15 4.59 -6.33
N TYR A 786 3.46 4.42 -6.47
CA TYR A 786 4.49 5.39 -6.13
C TYR A 786 5.44 5.59 -7.31
N CYS A 787 6.26 6.62 -7.21
CA CYS A 787 7.34 6.94 -8.13
C CYS A 787 8.50 7.51 -7.32
N ALA A 788 9.71 7.49 -7.88
CA ALA A 788 10.88 8.04 -7.21
C ALA A 788 11.52 9.16 -8.04
N ALA A 789 12.04 10.17 -7.35
CA ALA A 789 12.95 11.16 -7.92
C ALA A 789 14.25 11.17 -7.12
N VAL A 790 15.36 11.46 -7.80
CA VAL A 790 16.69 11.51 -7.21
C VAL A 790 17.17 12.96 -7.23
N LEU A 791 17.49 13.48 -6.05
CA LEU A 791 18.16 14.75 -5.87
C LEU A 791 19.67 14.52 -5.75
N SER A 792 20.42 15.06 -6.69
CA SER A 792 21.88 15.13 -6.65
C SER A 792 22.30 16.31 -5.78
N VAL A 793 23.04 16.06 -4.71
CA VAL A 793 23.62 17.11 -3.84
C VAL A 793 25.11 16.89 -3.62
N ILE A 794 25.83 17.94 -3.22
CA ILE A 794 27.21 17.81 -2.76
C ILE A 794 27.21 17.34 -1.30
N LYS A 795 27.97 16.28 -1.03
CA LYS A 795 28.17 15.68 0.30
C LYS A 795 29.11 16.50 1.20
N SER A 796 29.82 17.48 0.64
CA SER A 796 30.87 18.20 1.34
C SER A 796 30.36 18.99 2.56
N THR A 797 31.02 18.76 3.69
CA THR A 797 30.88 19.59 4.91
C THR A 797 31.68 20.89 4.82
N GLU A 798 32.46 21.09 3.75
CA GLU A 798 33.25 22.29 3.55
C GLU A 798 32.35 23.43 3.07
N PRO A 799 32.28 24.56 3.81
CA PRO A 799 31.43 25.70 3.47
C PRO A 799 31.70 26.25 2.06
N ASP A 800 32.93 26.08 1.57
CA ASP A 800 33.41 26.64 0.31
C ASP A 800 33.00 25.81 -0.91
N ALA A 801 32.56 24.56 -0.71
CA ALA A 801 32.16 23.68 -1.80
C ALA A 801 30.72 23.95 -2.26
N ALA A 802 29.79 24.23 -1.35
CA ALA A 802 28.37 24.41 -1.67
C ALA A 802 28.08 25.54 -2.69
N PRO A 803 28.76 26.71 -2.66
CA PRO A 803 28.56 27.76 -3.66
C PRO A 803 29.00 27.37 -5.07
N LEU A 804 29.89 26.36 -5.21
CA LEU A 804 30.48 25.95 -6.49
C LEU A 804 29.55 25.06 -7.32
N PHE A 805 28.56 24.43 -6.70
CA PHE A 805 27.72 23.43 -7.34
C PHE A 805 26.24 23.78 -7.25
N GLN A 806 25.47 23.37 -8.27
CA GLN A 806 24.02 23.49 -8.30
C GLN A 806 23.42 22.09 -8.23
N SER A 807 22.57 21.85 -7.22
CA SER A 807 21.81 20.61 -7.12
C SER A 807 20.91 20.42 -8.32
N THR A 808 20.69 19.16 -8.68
CA THR A 808 19.82 18.79 -9.78
C THR A 808 18.84 17.72 -9.32
N LEU A 809 17.60 17.82 -9.76
CA LEU A 809 16.54 16.85 -9.50
C LEU A 809 16.26 16.08 -10.79
N SER A 810 16.14 14.76 -10.68
CA SER A 810 15.74 13.91 -11.81
C SER A 810 14.37 14.30 -12.35
N ASP A 811 14.15 14.15 -13.65
CA ASP A 811 12.82 14.37 -14.23
C ASP A 811 11.81 13.29 -13.79
N PHE A 812 10.62 13.73 -13.39
CA PHE A 812 9.47 12.89 -13.07
C PHE A 812 8.86 12.22 -14.29
N SER A 813 9.00 12.82 -15.48
CA SER A 813 8.29 12.39 -16.69
C SER A 813 8.69 10.99 -17.19
N GLY A 814 9.85 10.49 -16.77
CA GLY A 814 10.35 9.15 -17.08
C GLY A 814 10.33 8.18 -15.90
N ALA A 815 9.86 8.59 -14.72
CA ALA A 815 9.89 7.74 -13.52
C ALA A 815 8.92 6.56 -13.66
N THR A 816 9.41 5.34 -13.54
CA THR A 816 8.58 4.14 -13.58
C THR A 816 7.75 4.05 -12.30
N ALA A 817 6.43 4.09 -12.45
CA ALA A 817 5.52 3.90 -11.34
C ALA A 817 5.62 2.46 -10.81
N PHE A 818 5.60 2.29 -9.49
CA PHE A 818 5.68 0.99 -8.83
C PHE A 818 4.61 0.86 -7.75
N GLN A 819 4.18 -0.36 -7.46
CA GLN A 819 3.29 -0.64 -6.32
C GLN A 819 4.04 -1.45 -5.29
N LEU A 820 3.87 -1.09 -4.02
CA LEU A 820 4.28 -1.96 -2.94
C LEU A 820 3.34 -3.15 -2.89
N THR A 821 3.91 -4.34 -3.06
CA THR A 821 3.22 -5.59 -2.81
C THR A 821 3.76 -6.16 -1.51
N GLN A 822 2.87 -6.44 -0.58
CA GLN A 822 3.23 -7.18 0.63
C GLN A 822 3.49 -8.62 0.18
N ILE A 823 4.74 -9.07 0.30
CA ILE A 823 5.17 -10.42 -0.06
C ILE A 823 4.75 -11.40 1.04
#